data_AF-A0A3D1DEI4-F1
#
_entry.id   AF-A0A3D1DEI4-F1
#
_cell.length_a   1.000
_cell.length_b   1.000
_cell.length_c   1.000
_cell.angle_alpha   90.00
_cell.angle_beta   90.00
_cell.angle_gamma   90.00
#
_symmetry.space_group_name_H-M   'P 1'
#
loop_
_entity.id
_entity.type
_entity.pdbx_description
1 polymer ?
#
loop_
_entity_poly.entity_id
_entity_poly.type
_entity_poly.pdbx_seq_one_letter_code
_entity_poly.pdbx_strand_id
1 'polypeptide(L)'
;MCAGIALAALVLSSPGVVAQEKPTGPNPGLVGLLSPEAPYELNEESMESLDGKWAPVRAKISSLVEKLHSDESLAVVGQRRVLEELKGQIKLLRGGISEPRNKPILRDLVAVHGRLSRHVGLAEALLDAVTIATKPEPKKLAGPMPRQKLVGAVKSLHAYLTSFNTGATWIDYLSVKEMSAAVQKEQPSKRDLATLAAVLTTLQNKNDLGDAGQIAFLKEPKFAAVEKGLVAYLAAAGKPKPVVKLPAKPLDDKTRAALRPHLAKLAESIERFEQTASRTAATQARQSLKAIQTVSRSQYAQLGEALRPHYLGYNLRVIASEQLLGRYVGQTRVKKKPVRDVILKAQVRGDSTTTATVGIDLLPSQDGARFHMVLNGKTISDTRADKGGASIFTHGEHTFNATKLILFDGDRFTTKPAEVSVDANNTIVNVTAKSSFVKRIARRKATKLAPQTKQIAAEKVAADVAPEFNGEVDKQFKQATTDLAKHVNGPLKELELAPAGRSITSTDTELRVSSQLMGSGELAAGLPNPTIVSKTGLVLHLHESAINNAIDRMELAGKTMTEEDLQAEVEETVSTFLGREFHFEASDAKSKDDKGPTTLVFAAADPVRVRIAGGQLVLIIRAGLKQEAGKDDIPAQVVTVPFALGVQGDNVTLVRGSVKVSAVSRPKSRAKQIVRAGVVRKKLTRGLKDRTLDRHMSVSREDADPVKLSVTRVEAVDGWLSVVFE
;
A
#
# COMPACT_ATOMS: atom_id res chain seq x y z
N MET A 1 -25.49 -61.67 -38.00
CA MET A 1 -24.18 -62.16 -37.54
C MET A 1 -23.65 -61.15 -36.53
N CYS A 2 -23.50 -61.62 -35.28
CA CYS A 2 -22.82 -61.02 -34.11
C CYS A 2 -23.21 -59.57 -33.74
N ALA A 3 -24.27 -59.37 -32.94
CA ALA A 3 -24.27 -59.25 -31.45
C ALA A 3 -23.67 -57.89 -30.98
N GLY A 4 -24.30 -57.02 -30.19
CA GLY A 4 -25.48 -57.11 -29.32
C GLY A 4 -25.22 -56.29 -28.04
N ILE A 5 -26.00 -55.22 -27.84
CA ILE A 5 -26.60 -54.71 -26.58
C ILE A 5 -25.80 -54.86 -25.26
N ALA A 6 -25.58 -53.77 -24.52
CA ALA A 6 -26.11 -53.57 -23.15
C ALA A 6 -25.52 -52.35 -22.41
N LEU A 7 -26.34 -51.84 -21.50
CA LEU A 7 -26.26 -50.61 -20.72
C LEU A 7 -25.65 -50.85 -19.32
N ALA A 8 -25.03 -49.81 -18.77
CA ALA A 8 -24.95 -49.42 -17.35
C ALA A 8 -24.04 -50.17 -16.36
N ALA A 9 -23.15 -49.42 -15.67
CA ALA A 9 -23.07 -49.38 -14.19
C ALA A 9 -22.05 -48.32 -13.71
N LEU A 10 -22.40 -47.64 -12.61
CA LEU A 10 -21.55 -46.79 -11.76
C LEU A 10 -20.26 -47.51 -11.34
N VAL A 11 -19.14 -46.77 -11.24
CA VAL A 11 -18.05 -47.07 -10.29
C VAL A 11 -17.59 -45.78 -9.60
N LEU A 12 -17.79 -45.75 -8.28
CA LEU A 12 -17.13 -44.89 -7.29
C LEU A 12 -15.72 -45.42 -6.98
N SER A 13 -14.82 -44.53 -6.54
CA SER A 13 -13.44 -44.77 -6.00
C SER A 13 -12.40 -45.19 -7.06
N SER A 14 -11.23 -44.56 -7.24
CA SER A 14 -10.19 -44.13 -6.28
C SER A 14 -9.23 -43.13 -6.96
N PRO A 15 -8.37 -42.40 -6.22
CA PRO A 15 -7.35 -41.52 -6.81
C PRO A 15 -6.28 -42.37 -7.51
N GLY A 16 -6.41 -42.51 -8.82
CA GLY A 16 -5.34 -42.99 -9.67
C GLY A 16 -4.22 -41.96 -9.70
N VAL A 17 -3.24 -42.12 -8.82
CA VAL A 17 -1.89 -41.59 -9.04
C VAL A 17 -1.48 -42.06 -10.43
N VAL A 18 -1.46 -41.15 -11.39
CA VAL A 18 -0.74 -41.37 -12.65
C VAL A 18 0.68 -41.63 -12.22
N ALA A 19 1.12 -42.88 -12.38
CA ALA A 19 2.49 -43.27 -12.18
C ALA A 19 3.32 -42.46 -13.17
N GLN A 20 3.91 -41.36 -12.69
CA GLN A 20 5.03 -40.72 -13.37
C GLN A 20 6.13 -41.78 -13.42
N GLU A 21 6.49 -42.19 -14.64
CA GLU A 21 7.71 -42.94 -14.86
C GLU A 21 8.85 -42.25 -14.10
N LYS A 22 9.57 -43.03 -13.31
CA LYS A 22 10.77 -42.57 -12.61
C LYS A 22 11.71 -41.97 -13.65
N PRO A 23 12.05 -40.68 -13.61
CA PRO A 23 13.10 -40.15 -14.45
C PRO A 23 14.42 -40.70 -13.91
N THR A 24 14.96 -41.72 -14.56
CA THR A 24 16.37 -42.08 -14.47
C THR A 24 17.13 -41.18 -15.44
N GLY A 25 17.47 -39.97 -14.99
CA GLY A 25 18.17 -38.93 -15.77
C GLY A 25 18.35 -37.62 -14.97
N PRO A 26 19.24 -36.70 -15.40
CA PRO A 26 19.59 -35.47 -14.67
C PRO A 26 18.37 -34.57 -14.43
N ASN A 27 18.44 -33.71 -13.40
CA ASN A 27 17.39 -32.77 -13.02
C ASN A 27 16.68 -32.11 -14.23
N PRO A 28 15.40 -32.40 -14.49
CA PRO A 28 14.70 -31.89 -15.68
C PRO A 28 14.37 -30.39 -15.59
N GLY A 29 14.65 -29.74 -14.45
CA GLY A 29 14.35 -28.32 -14.25
C GLY A 29 12.87 -28.04 -14.40
N LEU A 30 12.52 -27.14 -15.32
CA LEU A 30 11.16 -26.68 -15.60
C LEU A 30 10.30 -27.65 -16.42
N VAL A 31 10.89 -28.63 -17.11
CA VAL A 31 10.13 -29.61 -17.91
C VAL A 31 9.15 -30.34 -17.00
N GLY A 32 7.85 -30.32 -17.33
CA GLY A 32 6.77 -30.89 -16.50
C GLY A 32 6.37 -30.08 -15.26
N LEU A 33 6.92 -28.87 -15.07
CA LEU A 33 6.42 -27.88 -14.11
C LEU A 33 5.60 -26.78 -14.78
N LEU A 34 6.00 -26.36 -15.99
CA LEU A 34 5.25 -25.40 -16.80
C LEU A 34 4.29 -26.14 -17.76
N SER A 35 3.24 -25.45 -18.19
CA SER A 35 2.39 -25.91 -19.30
C SER A 35 3.24 -26.10 -20.56
N PRO A 36 3.05 -27.17 -21.36
CA PRO A 36 3.79 -27.36 -22.61
C PRO A 36 3.43 -26.32 -23.66
N GLU A 37 2.26 -25.69 -23.54
CA GLU A 37 1.84 -24.58 -24.40
C GLU A 37 2.29 -23.25 -23.78
N ALA A 38 2.90 -22.39 -24.61
CA ALA A 38 3.23 -21.04 -24.20
C ALA A 38 1.95 -20.25 -23.85
N PRO A 39 2.00 -19.35 -22.85
CA PRO A 39 0.87 -18.51 -22.51
C PRO A 39 0.39 -17.70 -23.70
N TYR A 40 -0.89 -17.84 -24.07
CA TYR A 40 -1.49 -17.16 -25.22
C TYR A 40 -1.27 -15.63 -25.19
N GLU A 41 -1.21 -15.02 -24.00
CA GLU A 41 -1.01 -13.57 -23.82
C GLU A 41 0.43 -13.07 -24.09
N LEU A 42 1.36 -13.98 -24.42
CA LEU A 42 2.78 -13.70 -24.70
C LEU A 42 3.24 -14.25 -26.06
N ASN A 43 2.30 -14.54 -26.97
CA ASN A 43 2.59 -14.90 -28.36
C ASN A 43 2.65 -13.66 -29.28
N GLU A 44 3.13 -13.83 -30.52
CA GLU A 44 3.23 -12.74 -31.52
C GLU A 44 1.90 -12.02 -31.77
N GLU A 45 0.80 -12.76 -31.91
CA GLU A 45 -0.52 -12.19 -32.25
C GLU A 45 -1.09 -11.34 -31.10
N SER A 46 -1.01 -11.81 -29.87
CA SER A 46 -1.51 -11.09 -28.69
C SER A 46 -0.73 -9.83 -28.35
N MET A 47 0.50 -9.71 -28.86
CA MET A 47 1.40 -8.57 -28.67
C MET A 47 1.53 -7.71 -29.93
N GLU A 48 0.63 -7.85 -30.91
CA GLU A 48 0.73 -7.15 -32.21
C GLU A 48 0.86 -5.63 -32.07
N SER A 49 0.26 -5.04 -31.01
CA SER A 49 0.36 -3.61 -30.67
C SER A 49 1.79 -3.12 -30.38
N LEU A 50 2.73 -4.02 -30.09
CA LEU A 50 4.16 -3.72 -30.05
C LEU A 50 4.76 -3.80 -31.46
N ASP A 51 4.53 -2.75 -32.24
CA ASP A 51 4.96 -2.62 -33.63
C ASP A 51 6.23 -1.76 -33.80
N GLY A 52 6.62 -1.50 -35.05
CA GLY A 52 7.74 -0.63 -35.40
C GLY A 52 9.04 -1.02 -34.70
N LYS A 53 9.59 -0.11 -33.87
CA LYS A 53 10.83 -0.36 -33.11
C LYS A 53 10.69 -1.45 -32.04
N TRP A 54 9.47 -1.84 -31.66
CA TRP A 54 9.18 -2.88 -30.67
C TRP A 54 8.92 -4.25 -31.28
N ALA A 55 8.70 -4.34 -32.60
CA ALA A 55 8.50 -5.63 -33.27
C ALA A 55 9.66 -6.64 -33.05
N PRO A 56 10.94 -6.24 -33.06
CA PRO A 56 12.03 -7.17 -32.72
C PRO A 56 11.99 -7.65 -31.26
N VAL A 57 11.57 -6.78 -30.33
CA VAL A 57 11.40 -7.14 -28.91
C VAL A 57 10.26 -8.14 -28.76
N ARG A 58 9.12 -7.90 -29.43
CA ARG A 58 7.97 -8.80 -29.48
C ARG A 58 8.35 -10.18 -29.99
N ALA A 59 8.98 -10.27 -31.16
CA ALA A 59 9.38 -11.53 -31.77
C ALA A 59 10.35 -12.32 -30.86
N LYS A 60 11.31 -11.62 -30.24
CA LYS A 60 12.25 -12.22 -29.30
C LYS A 60 11.54 -12.74 -28.04
N ILE A 61 10.59 -12.00 -27.46
CA ILE A 61 9.79 -12.46 -26.32
C ILE A 61 9.04 -13.73 -26.69
N SER A 62 8.25 -13.71 -27.77
CA SER A 62 7.44 -14.86 -28.19
C SER A 62 8.30 -16.10 -28.42
N SER A 63 9.44 -15.96 -29.12
CA SER A 63 10.35 -17.07 -29.39
C SER A 63 10.99 -17.64 -28.12
N LEU A 64 11.39 -16.79 -27.18
CA LEU A 64 12.02 -17.24 -25.92
C LEU A 64 11.01 -17.87 -24.97
N VAL A 65 9.78 -17.36 -24.90
CA VAL A 65 8.70 -17.95 -24.09
C VAL A 65 8.31 -19.31 -24.64
N GLU A 66 8.11 -19.41 -25.96
CA GLU A 66 7.83 -20.68 -26.64
C GLU A 66 8.94 -21.70 -26.35
N LYS A 67 10.20 -21.30 -26.57
CA LYS A 67 11.36 -22.14 -26.28
C LYS A 67 11.42 -22.61 -24.82
N LEU A 68 11.03 -21.78 -23.85
CA LEU A 68 11.05 -22.18 -22.43
C LEU A 68 9.98 -23.25 -22.11
N HIS A 69 8.86 -23.24 -22.84
CA HIS A 69 7.70 -24.10 -22.59
C HIS A 69 7.75 -25.41 -23.40
N SER A 70 8.15 -25.38 -24.67
CA SER A 70 8.07 -26.53 -25.59
C SER A 70 9.39 -27.26 -25.87
N ASP A 71 10.56 -26.65 -25.60
CA ASP A 71 11.86 -27.31 -25.81
C ASP A 71 12.27 -28.17 -24.60
N GLU A 72 11.80 -29.42 -24.58
CA GLU A 72 12.12 -30.40 -23.53
C GLU A 72 13.61 -30.80 -23.49
N SER A 73 14.39 -30.46 -24.53
CA SER A 73 15.83 -30.75 -24.57
C SER A 73 16.66 -29.77 -23.73
N LEU A 74 16.07 -28.67 -23.26
CA LEU A 74 16.76 -27.68 -22.46
C LEU A 74 17.14 -28.21 -21.08
N ALA A 75 18.42 -28.47 -20.88
CA ALA A 75 19.00 -28.65 -19.55
C ALA A 75 18.85 -27.37 -18.70
N VAL A 76 18.98 -27.51 -17.37
CA VAL A 76 18.87 -26.41 -16.39
C VAL A 76 19.69 -25.17 -16.78
N VAL A 77 20.91 -25.34 -17.29
CA VAL A 77 21.76 -24.21 -17.73
C VAL A 77 21.13 -23.47 -18.92
N GLY A 78 20.56 -24.21 -19.88
CA GLY A 78 19.82 -23.64 -21.01
C GLY A 78 18.57 -22.90 -20.58
N GLN A 79 17.79 -23.49 -19.67
CA GLN A 79 16.60 -22.85 -19.08
C GLN A 79 16.97 -21.52 -18.38
N ARG A 80 18.04 -21.51 -17.58
CA ARG A 80 18.55 -20.27 -16.93
C ARG A 80 18.96 -19.21 -17.95
N ARG A 81 19.65 -19.60 -19.03
CA ARG A 81 20.04 -18.67 -20.09
C ARG A 81 18.82 -18.03 -20.75
N VAL A 82 17.78 -18.83 -21.06
CA VAL A 82 16.53 -18.31 -21.63
C VAL A 82 15.86 -17.32 -20.67
N LEU A 83 15.78 -17.65 -19.38
CA LEU A 83 15.23 -16.74 -18.36
C LEU A 83 16.02 -15.43 -18.24
N GLU A 84 17.36 -15.47 -18.30
CA GLU A 84 18.19 -14.25 -18.29
C GLU A 84 17.96 -13.39 -19.54
N GLU A 85 17.78 -14.00 -20.73
CA GLU A 85 17.44 -13.26 -21.95
C GLU A 85 16.05 -12.61 -21.84
N LEU A 86 15.05 -13.30 -21.26
CA LEU A 86 13.72 -12.76 -21.00
C LEU A 86 13.75 -11.60 -19.98
N LYS A 87 14.57 -11.69 -18.93
CA LYS A 87 14.82 -10.56 -18.00
C LYS A 87 15.44 -9.37 -18.70
N GLY A 88 16.31 -9.61 -19.69
CA GLY A 88 16.81 -8.59 -20.59
C GLY A 88 15.68 -7.84 -21.31
N GLN A 89 14.69 -8.57 -21.83
CA GLN A 89 13.51 -7.98 -22.48
C GLN A 89 12.63 -7.21 -21.47
N ILE A 90 12.42 -7.74 -20.25
CA ILE A 90 11.70 -7.03 -19.18
C ILE A 90 12.37 -5.67 -18.89
N LYS A 91 13.70 -5.63 -18.83
CA LYS A 91 14.45 -4.38 -18.61
C LYS A 91 14.28 -3.40 -19.77
N LEU A 92 14.27 -3.87 -21.02
CA LEU A 92 14.02 -3.03 -22.20
C LEU A 92 12.61 -2.43 -22.19
N LEU A 93 11.59 -3.25 -21.92
CA LEU A 93 10.20 -2.78 -21.79
C LEU A 93 10.07 -1.74 -20.67
N ARG A 94 10.71 -1.97 -19.52
CA ARG A 94 10.73 -0.99 -18.41
C ARG A 94 11.38 0.33 -18.81
N GLY A 95 12.48 0.28 -19.55
CA GLY A 95 13.11 1.46 -20.14
C GLY A 95 12.12 2.21 -21.04
N GLY A 96 11.42 1.48 -21.91
CA GLY A 96 10.38 2.02 -22.78
C GLY A 96 9.24 2.71 -22.05
N ILE A 97 8.76 2.13 -20.95
CA ILE A 97 7.68 2.69 -20.11
C ILE A 97 8.07 4.07 -19.54
N SER A 98 9.36 4.28 -19.27
CA SER A 98 9.88 5.53 -18.70
C SER A 98 10.13 6.62 -19.74
N GLU A 99 10.06 6.31 -21.03
CA GLU A 99 10.32 7.26 -22.11
C GLU A 99 9.04 8.01 -22.54
N PRO A 100 9.00 9.36 -22.46
CA PRO A 100 7.81 10.13 -22.83
C PRO A 100 7.32 9.91 -24.27
N ARG A 101 8.24 9.64 -25.21
CA ARG A 101 7.91 9.38 -26.63
C ARG A 101 7.06 8.12 -26.85
N ASN A 102 7.04 7.19 -25.89
CA ASN A 102 6.26 5.96 -25.99
C ASN A 102 4.84 6.09 -25.40
N LYS A 103 4.41 7.30 -25.02
CA LYS A 103 3.07 7.57 -24.50
C LYS A 103 1.92 6.93 -25.31
N PRO A 104 1.94 6.90 -26.67
CA PRO A 104 0.85 6.29 -27.45
C PRO A 104 0.65 4.79 -27.20
N ILE A 105 1.73 4.05 -26.91
CA ILE A 105 1.73 2.59 -26.70
C ILE A 105 2.03 2.21 -25.25
N LEU A 106 1.98 3.19 -24.33
CA LEU A 106 2.40 3.00 -22.94
C LEU A 106 1.60 1.90 -22.24
N ARG A 107 0.30 1.81 -22.54
CA ARG A 107 -0.59 0.79 -21.97
C ARG A 107 -0.15 -0.61 -22.38
N ASP A 108 0.17 -0.82 -23.66
CA ASP A 108 0.63 -2.10 -24.19
C ASP A 108 1.99 -2.49 -23.60
N LEU A 109 2.93 -1.53 -23.51
CA LEU A 109 4.23 -1.75 -22.89
C LEU A 109 4.10 -2.18 -21.42
N VAL A 110 3.24 -1.51 -20.65
CA VAL A 110 2.98 -1.85 -19.25
C VAL A 110 2.33 -3.23 -19.13
N ALA A 111 1.35 -3.55 -19.98
CA ALA A 111 0.68 -4.84 -19.98
C ALA A 111 1.63 -5.99 -20.30
N VAL A 112 2.44 -5.87 -21.36
CA VAL A 112 3.41 -6.91 -21.73
C VAL A 112 4.52 -7.03 -20.68
N HIS A 113 5.04 -5.91 -20.16
CA HIS A 113 6.03 -5.93 -19.08
C HIS A 113 5.49 -6.64 -17.84
N GLY A 114 4.26 -6.34 -17.44
CA GLY A 114 3.60 -6.92 -16.28
C GLY A 114 3.45 -8.44 -16.40
N ARG A 115 2.79 -8.90 -17.47
CA ARG A 115 2.62 -10.33 -17.79
C ARG A 115 3.95 -11.06 -17.85
N LEU A 116 4.89 -10.56 -18.65
CA LEU A 116 6.19 -11.19 -18.80
C LEU A 116 6.95 -11.28 -17.47
N SER A 117 6.89 -10.23 -16.65
CA SER A 117 7.52 -10.23 -15.32
C SER A 117 6.92 -11.31 -14.41
N ARG A 118 5.60 -11.51 -14.43
CA ARG A 118 4.93 -12.54 -13.62
C ARG A 118 5.29 -13.95 -14.06
N HIS A 119 5.30 -14.22 -15.36
CA HIS A 119 5.66 -15.53 -15.91
C HIS A 119 7.14 -15.87 -15.70
N VAL A 120 8.04 -14.92 -15.98
CA VAL A 120 9.49 -15.11 -15.76
C VAL A 120 9.81 -15.26 -14.28
N GLY A 121 9.19 -14.45 -13.41
CA GLY A 121 9.36 -14.54 -11.96
C GLY A 121 8.90 -15.88 -11.40
N LEU A 122 7.75 -16.40 -11.86
CA LEU A 122 7.27 -17.73 -11.49
C LEU A 122 8.24 -18.82 -11.98
N ALA A 123 8.61 -18.82 -13.27
CA ALA A 123 9.49 -19.82 -13.85
C ALA A 123 10.87 -19.83 -13.18
N GLU A 124 11.46 -18.67 -12.91
CA GLU A 124 12.70 -18.59 -12.14
C GLU A 124 12.53 -19.16 -10.73
N ALA A 125 11.45 -18.81 -10.03
CA ALA A 125 11.20 -19.28 -8.68
C ALA A 125 11.06 -20.81 -8.62
N LEU A 126 10.35 -21.40 -9.59
CA LEU A 126 10.17 -22.85 -9.72
C LEU A 126 11.50 -23.55 -10.05
N LEU A 127 12.27 -23.00 -11.00
CA LEU A 127 13.56 -23.55 -11.37
C LEU A 127 14.52 -23.54 -10.17
N ASP A 128 14.53 -22.44 -9.43
CA ASP A 128 15.32 -22.32 -8.21
C ASP A 128 14.89 -23.32 -7.14
N ALA A 129 13.58 -23.50 -6.94
CA ALA A 129 13.02 -24.44 -5.97
C ALA A 129 13.40 -25.90 -6.26
N VAL A 130 13.67 -26.29 -7.52
CA VAL A 130 14.10 -27.66 -7.89
C VAL A 130 15.60 -27.82 -8.10
N THR A 131 16.37 -26.74 -8.11
CA THR A 131 17.82 -26.79 -8.40
C THR A 131 18.70 -26.43 -7.21
N ILE A 132 18.25 -25.52 -6.33
CA ILE A 132 19.11 -24.90 -5.32
C ILE A 132 18.69 -25.34 -3.92
N ALA A 133 19.65 -25.87 -3.15
CA ALA A 133 19.43 -26.22 -1.76
C ALA A 133 19.46 -24.97 -0.87
N THR A 134 18.36 -24.23 -0.76
CA THR A 134 18.29 -23.04 0.12
C THR A 134 18.68 -23.42 1.56
N LYS A 135 19.65 -22.70 2.15
CA LYS A 135 20.06 -22.92 3.55
C LYS A 135 18.82 -22.99 4.43
N PRO A 136 18.71 -23.95 5.36
CA PRO A 136 17.61 -23.97 6.30
C PRO A 136 17.52 -22.60 6.96
N GLU A 137 16.33 -22.00 6.96
CA GLU A 137 16.08 -20.80 7.73
C GLU A 137 16.54 -21.09 9.16
N PRO A 138 17.48 -20.32 9.75
CA PRO A 138 17.75 -20.49 11.17
C PRO A 138 16.40 -20.40 11.87
N LYS A 139 16.03 -21.41 12.68
CA LYS A 139 14.78 -21.42 13.45
C LYS A 139 14.59 -20.02 14.02
N LYS A 140 13.67 -19.25 13.44
CA LYS A 140 13.31 -17.93 13.97
C LYS A 140 12.72 -18.21 15.35
N LEU A 141 13.54 -18.07 16.39
CA LEU A 141 13.02 -17.69 17.69
C LEU A 141 12.29 -16.38 17.43
N ALA A 142 10.97 -16.38 17.64
CA ALA A 142 10.11 -15.22 17.58
C ALA A 142 10.53 -14.21 18.65
N GLY A 143 11.63 -13.51 18.39
CA GLY A 143 12.16 -12.44 19.22
C GLY A 143 12.62 -11.29 18.33
N PRO A 144 12.71 -10.07 18.88
CA PRO A 144 13.01 -8.86 18.10
C PRO A 144 14.30 -9.00 17.30
N MET A 145 14.32 -8.48 16.07
CA MET A 145 15.47 -8.57 15.16
C MET A 145 16.74 -8.00 15.82
N PRO A 146 17.96 -8.47 15.48
CA PRO A 146 19.22 -7.98 16.10
C PRO A 146 19.35 -6.45 16.13
N ARG A 147 18.89 -5.77 15.07
CA ARG A 147 18.79 -4.31 15.00
C ARG A 147 17.87 -3.73 16.06
N GLN A 148 16.66 -4.26 16.23
CA GLN A 148 15.70 -3.78 17.24
C GLN A 148 16.21 -4.01 18.67
N LYS A 149 16.88 -5.13 18.93
CA LYS A 149 17.53 -5.40 20.23
C LYS A 149 18.64 -4.40 20.52
N LEU A 150 19.49 -4.11 19.54
CA LEU A 150 20.56 -3.12 19.69
C LEU A 150 19.99 -1.71 19.86
N VAL A 151 18.98 -1.31 19.10
CA VAL A 151 18.28 -0.02 19.27
C VAL A 151 17.74 0.12 20.71
N GLY A 152 17.09 -0.92 21.24
CA GLY A 152 16.61 -0.92 22.62
C GLY A 152 17.75 -0.82 23.65
N ALA A 153 18.84 -1.56 23.44
CA ALA A 153 20.01 -1.55 24.32
C ALA A 153 20.72 -0.18 24.32
N VAL A 154 20.95 0.41 23.14
CA VAL A 154 21.58 1.73 23.00
C VAL A 154 20.70 2.82 23.62
N LYS A 155 19.38 2.76 23.44
CA LYS A 155 18.45 3.68 24.09
C LYS A 155 18.48 3.57 25.62
N SER A 156 18.52 2.35 26.15
CA SER A 156 18.63 2.09 27.59
C SER A 156 19.97 2.58 28.16
N LEU A 157 21.07 2.34 27.44
CA LEU A 157 22.39 2.84 27.82
C LEU A 157 22.42 4.37 27.79
N HIS A 158 21.88 5.01 26.75
CA HIS A 158 21.83 6.45 26.66
C HIS A 158 21.05 7.07 27.82
N ALA A 159 19.85 6.55 28.11
CA ALA A 159 19.01 7.01 29.23
C ALA A 159 19.72 6.85 30.60
N TYR A 160 20.48 5.76 30.76
CA TYR A 160 21.28 5.55 31.95
C TYR A 160 22.43 6.53 32.05
N LEU A 161 23.22 6.71 30.98
CA LEU A 161 24.33 7.65 31.01
C LEU A 161 23.84 9.08 31.27
N THR A 162 22.69 9.48 30.73
CA THR A 162 22.10 10.80 31.03
C THR A 162 21.64 10.99 32.48
N SER A 163 21.60 9.94 33.30
CA SER A 163 21.13 10.04 34.69
C SER A 163 22.21 10.45 35.69
N PHE A 164 23.45 10.72 35.26
CA PHE A 164 24.53 11.20 36.12
C PHE A 164 25.40 12.28 35.45
N ASN A 165 25.98 13.16 36.26
CA ASN A 165 26.67 14.39 35.82
C ASN A 165 27.88 14.14 34.92
N THR A 166 28.56 12.98 35.04
CA THR A 166 29.72 12.61 34.21
C THR A 166 29.34 11.79 32.98
N GLY A 167 28.05 11.59 32.73
CA GLY A 167 27.56 10.74 31.66
C GLY A 167 27.80 11.26 30.26
N ALA A 168 27.89 12.59 30.08
CA ALA A 168 28.19 13.20 28.80
C ALA A 168 29.54 12.72 28.23
N THR A 169 30.57 12.62 29.09
CA THR A 169 31.90 12.13 28.71
C THR A 169 31.85 10.69 28.22
N TRP A 170 31.05 9.84 28.86
CA TRP A 170 30.86 8.44 28.45
C TRP A 170 30.02 8.29 27.17
N ILE A 171 29.03 9.16 26.98
CA ILE A 171 28.21 9.21 25.76
C ILE A 171 29.10 9.54 24.56
N ASP A 172 30.00 10.50 24.70
CA ASP A 172 30.90 10.90 23.62
C ASP A 172 32.03 9.86 23.43
N TYR A 173 32.62 9.34 24.53
CA TYR A 173 33.68 8.31 24.49
C TYR A 173 33.24 7.02 23.79
N LEU A 174 32.02 6.53 24.09
CA LEU A 174 31.45 5.34 23.45
C LEU A 174 30.68 5.66 22.17
N SER A 175 30.72 6.91 21.70
CA SER A 175 30.02 7.38 20.50
C SER A 175 28.54 6.95 20.47
N VAL A 176 27.85 7.07 21.62
CA VAL A 176 26.49 6.54 21.82
C VAL A 176 25.48 7.23 20.88
N LYS A 177 25.70 8.51 20.56
CA LYS A 177 24.87 9.28 19.62
C LYS A 177 25.04 8.75 18.19
N GLU A 178 26.27 8.48 17.79
CA GLU A 178 26.63 7.96 16.47
C GLU A 178 26.18 6.51 16.32
N MET A 179 26.31 5.69 17.38
CA MET A 179 25.75 4.35 17.42
C MET A 179 24.23 4.40 17.23
N SER A 180 23.55 5.26 17.98
CA SER A 180 22.09 5.46 17.88
C SER A 180 21.70 5.87 16.46
N ALA A 181 22.39 6.84 15.85
CA ALA A 181 22.12 7.26 14.48
C ALA A 181 22.41 6.15 13.45
N ALA A 182 23.50 5.39 13.63
CA ALA A 182 23.90 4.31 12.73
C ALA A 182 22.88 3.17 12.71
N VAL A 183 22.41 2.73 13.88
CA VAL A 183 21.46 1.61 13.98
C VAL A 183 20.05 1.97 13.51
N GLN A 184 19.74 3.26 13.39
CA GLN A 184 18.47 3.76 12.85
C GLN A 184 18.44 3.80 11.31
N LYS A 185 19.58 3.63 10.62
CA LYS A 185 19.64 3.54 9.16
C LYS A 185 19.24 2.15 8.68
N GLU A 186 18.46 2.10 7.60
CA GLU A 186 18.09 0.83 6.94
C GLU A 186 19.28 0.20 6.21
N GLN A 187 20.17 1.05 5.67
CA GLN A 187 21.46 0.66 5.09
C GLN A 187 22.56 1.52 5.72
N PRO A 188 23.21 1.05 6.81
CA PRO A 188 24.34 1.76 7.40
C PRO A 188 25.48 1.87 6.38
N SER A 189 26.09 3.04 6.29
CA SER A 189 27.26 3.26 5.44
C SER A 189 28.49 2.49 5.97
N LYS A 190 29.54 2.35 5.14
CA LYS A 190 30.82 1.78 5.60
C LYS A 190 31.37 2.50 6.84
N ARG A 191 31.16 3.82 6.94
CA ARG A 191 31.54 4.63 8.10
C ARG A 191 30.73 4.26 9.34
N ASP A 192 29.41 4.08 9.19
CA ASP A 192 28.52 3.68 10.30
C ASP A 192 28.90 2.30 10.86
N LEU A 193 29.22 1.35 9.98
CA LEU A 193 29.68 0.01 10.39
C LEU A 193 31.05 0.05 11.07
N ALA A 194 31.96 0.90 10.58
CA ALA A 194 33.26 1.10 11.21
C ALA A 194 33.13 1.70 12.61
N THR A 195 32.25 2.68 12.80
CA THR A 195 31.95 3.27 14.12
C THR A 195 31.41 2.22 15.09
N LEU A 196 30.44 1.41 14.67
CA LEU A 196 29.87 0.35 15.52
C LEU A 196 30.90 -0.74 15.86
N ALA A 197 31.78 -1.08 14.91
CA ALA A 197 32.86 -2.05 15.14
C ALA A 197 33.91 -1.50 16.12
N ALA A 198 34.28 -0.22 15.99
CA ALA A 198 35.21 0.42 16.91
C ALA A 198 34.69 0.40 18.35
N VAL A 199 33.40 0.74 18.56
CA VAL A 199 32.80 0.70 19.90
C VAL A 199 32.74 -0.71 20.46
N LEU A 200 32.46 -1.72 19.62
CA LEU A 200 32.52 -3.11 20.05
C LEU A 200 33.93 -3.49 20.53
N THR A 201 34.97 -3.11 19.79
CA THR A 201 36.37 -3.34 20.20
C THR A 201 36.68 -2.65 21.52
N THR A 202 36.24 -1.39 21.70
CA THR A 202 36.39 -0.67 22.97
C THR A 202 35.72 -1.41 24.13
N LEU A 203 34.50 -1.92 23.94
CA LEU A 203 33.79 -2.67 24.99
C LEU A 203 34.39 -4.07 25.26
N GLN A 204 34.99 -4.71 24.26
CA GLN A 204 35.69 -5.99 24.42
C GLN A 204 37.02 -5.83 25.18
N ASN A 205 37.69 -4.69 25.00
CA ASN A 205 38.94 -4.36 25.69
C ASN A 205 38.70 -3.59 27.01
N LYS A 206 37.48 -3.63 27.57
CA LYS A 206 37.12 -2.89 28.80
C LYS A 206 37.94 -3.20 30.04
N ASN A 207 38.66 -4.33 30.06
CA ASN A 207 39.56 -4.67 31.16
C ASN A 207 40.88 -3.89 31.13
N ASP A 208 41.20 -3.27 29.99
CA ASP A 208 42.42 -2.49 29.77
C ASP A 208 42.12 -0.97 29.72
N LEU A 209 40.88 -0.58 30.02
CA LEU A 209 40.39 0.79 29.92
C LEU A 209 40.19 1.42 31.30
N GLY A 210 41.17 2.23 31.71
CA GLY A 210 41.05 3.11 32.87
C GLY A 210 41.45 2.49 34.21
N ASP A 211 41.01 3.11 35.30
CA ASP A 211 41.23 2.63 36.66
C ASP A 211 40.24 1.53 37.08
N ALA A 212 40.47 0.90 38.24
CA ALA A 212 39.64 -0.20 38.74
C ALA A 212 38.14 0.15 38.87
N GLY A 213 37.81 1.42 39.16
CA GLY A 213 36.42 1.89 39.26
C GLY A 213 35.76 2.03 37.89
N GLN A 214 36.51 2.51 36.89
CA GLN A 214 36.04 2.61 35.50
C GLN A 214 35.85 1.23 34.86
N ILE A 215 36.76 0.29 35.13
CA ILE A 215 36.65 -1.11 34.69
C ILE A 215 35.40 -1.77 35.31
N ALA A 216 35.15 -1.54 36.61
CA ALA A 216 33.94 -2.04 37.28
C ALA A 216 32.67 -1.45 36.66
N PHE A 217 32.67 -0.16 36.35
CA PHE A 217 31.55 0.53 35.73
C PHE A 217 31.22 0.01 34.32
N LEU A 218 32.23 -0.26 33.48
CA LEU A 218 32.03 -0.84 32.14
C LEU A 218 31.51 -2.29 32.17
N LYS A 219 31.50 -2.94 33.34
CA LYS A 219 30.91 -4.28 33.54
C LYS A 219 29.43 -4.25 33.92
N GLU A 220 28.83 -3.06 34.08
CA GLU A 220 27.40 -2.94 34.36
C GLU A 220 26.54 -3.55 33.23
N PRO A 221 25.35 -4.13 33.55
CA PRO A 221 24.54 -4.90 32.60
C PRO A 221 24.15 -4.15 31.33
N LYS A 222 24.07 -2.82 31.40
CA LYS A 222 23.69 -1.96 30.27
C LYS A 222 24.76 -1.93 29.17
N PHE A 223 26.05 -1.94 29.54
CA PHE A 223 27.16 -2.04 28.59
C PHE A 223 27.23 -3.44 27.98
N ALA A 224 27.05 -4.49 28.80
CA ALA A 224 27.00 -5.87 28.31
C ALA A 224 25.84 -6.11 27.31
N ALA A 225 24.69 -5.46 27.52
CA ALA A 225 23.55 -5.52 26.61
C ALA A 225 23.86 -4.86 25.25
N VAL A 226 24.57 -3.72 25.25
CA VAL A 226 25.02 -3.04 24.03
C VAL A 226 26.11 -3.86 23.32
N GLU A 227 27.09 -4.39 24.05
CA GLU A 227 28.13 -5.27 23.52
C GLU A 227 27.53 -6.50 22.82
N LYS A 228 26.62 -7.21 23.48
CA LYS A 228 25.89 -8.35 22.91
C LYS A 228 25.05 -7.95 21.70
N GLY A 229 24.42 -6.78 21.74
CA GLY A 229 23.65 -6.22 20.63
C GLY A 229 24.53 -5.89 19.42
N LEU A 230 25.72 -5.31 19.65
CA LEU A 230 26.70 -4.95 18.63
C LEU A 230 27.27 -6.19 17.94
N VAL A 231 27.63 -7.23 18.71
CA VAL A 231 28.07 -8.52 18.15
C VAL A 231 26.99 -9.09 17.21
N ALA A 232 25.74 -9.15 17.67
CA ALA A 232 24.64 -9.69 16.89
C ALA A 232 24.29 -8.82 15.66
N TYR A 233 24.34 -7.50 15.80
CA TYR A 233 24.04 -6.56 14.73
C TYR A 233 25.14 -6.53 13.67
N LEU A 234 26.42 -6.43 14.05
CA LEU A 234 27.55 -6.43 13.11
C LEU A 234 27.70 -7.77 12.39
N ALA A 235 27.41 -8.89 13.07
CA ALA A 235 27.31 -10.20 12.43
C ALA A 235 26.15 -10.30 11.42
N ALA A 236 25.11 -9.48 11.56
CA ALA A 236 23.97 -9.40 10.64
C ALA A 236 24.18 -8.34 9.53
N ALA A 237 24.83 -7.22 9.84
CA ALA A 237 25.02 -6.07 8.95
C ALA A 237 26.30 -6.18 8.10
N GLY A 238 27.33 -6.89 8.59
CA GLY A 238 28.51 -7.29 7.82
C GLY A 238 28.23 -8.44 6.85
N LYS A 239 27.04 -9.06 6.93
CA LYS A 239 26.52 -9.88 5.84
C LYS A 239 25.90 -8.90 4.84
N PRO A 240 26.36 -8.85 3.57
CA PRO A 240 25.59 -8.13 2.56
C PRO A 240 24.13 -8.57 2.67
N LYS A 241 23.17 -7.62 2.52
CA LYS A 241 21.76 -7.97 2.25
C LYS A 241 21.84 -9.14 1.28
N PRO A 242 21.31 -10.33 1.60
CA PRO A 242 21.42 -11.39 0.65
C PRO A 242 20.63 -10.91 -0.57
N VAL A 243 21.35 -10.44 -1.60
CA VAL A 243 21.27 -11.15 -2.87
C VAL A 243 21.33 -12.58 -2.42
N VAL A 244 20.23 -13.31 -2.56
CA VAL A 244 20.22 -14.74 -2.29
C VAL A 244 21.45 -15.26 -3.02
N LYS A 245 22.55 -15.46 -2.29
CA LYS A 245 23.71 -16.13 -2.83
C LYS A 245 23.18 -17.54 -2.87
N LEU A 246 22.65 -17.91 -4.04
CA LEU A 246 22.22 -19.26 -4.36
C LEU A 246 23.26 -20.17 -3.71
N PRO A 247 22.88 -21.02 -2.75
CA PRO A 247 23.83 -21.95 -2.18
C PRO A 247 24.47 -22.76 -3.32
N ALA A 248 25.79 -22.82 -3.29
CA ALA A 248 26.64 -23.57 -4.22
C ALA A 248 26.41 -25.10 -4.18
N LYS A 249 25.36 -25.57 -3.49
CA LYS A 249 25.00 -26.99 -3.37
C LYS A 249 23.69 -27.25 -4.13
N PRO A 250 23.68 -28.19 -5.08
CA PRO A 250 22.46 -28.67 -5.71
C PRO A 250 21.47 -29.21 -4.67
N LEU A 251 20.17 -29.02 -4.94
CA LEU A 251 19.10 -29.69 -4.19
C LEU A 251 19.20 -31.21 -4.35
N ASP A 252 19.05 -31.97 -3.28
CA ASP A 252 19.05 -33.43 -3.36
C ASP A 252 17.84 -33.98 -4.13
N ASP A 253 18.02 -35.13 -4.78
CA ASP A 253 17.01 -35.70 -5.68
C ASP A 253 15.73 -36.13 -4.95
N LYS A 254 15.83 -36.55 -3.68
CA LYS A 254 14.68 -36.99 -2.89
C LYS A 254 13.77 -35.81 -2.55
N THR A 255 14.33 -34.72 -2.03
CA THR A 255 13.58 -33.49 -1.76
C THR A 255 13.00 -32.92 -3.05
N ARG A 256 13.78 -32.93 -4.14
CA ARG A 256 13.30 -32.50 -5.45
C ARG A 256 12.08 -33.31 -5.89
N ALA A 257 12.16 -34.64 -5.87
CA ALA A 257 11.06 -35.51 -6.27
C ALA A 257 9.79 -35.26 -5.42
N ALA A 258 9.95 -35.03 -4.11
CA ALA A 258 8.83 -34.69 -3.22
C ALA A 258 8.21 -33.31 -3.49
N LEU A 259 9.00 -32.33 -3.94
CA LEU A 259 8.52 -30.98 -4.25
C LEU A 259 7.76 -30.90 -5.57
N ARG A 260 8.21 -31.65 -6.59
CA ARG A 260 7.75 -31.48 -7.98
C ARG A 260 6.23 -31.54 -8.17
N PRO A 261 5.47 -32.49 -7.59
CA PRO A 261 4.01 -32.53 -7.76
C PRO A 261 3.33 -31.26 -7.23
N HIS A 262 3.79 -30.72 -6.10
CA HIS A 262 3.24 -29.50 -5.51
C HIS A 262 3.65 -28.25 -6.30
N LEU A 263 4.86 -28.22 -6.85
CA LEU A 263 5.33 -27.14 -7.72
C LEU A 263 4.57 -27.10 -9.06
N ALA A 264 4.34 -28.26 -9.67
CA ALA A 264 3.53 -28.36 -10.89
C ALA A 264 2.10 -27.89 -10.63
N LYS A 265 1.50 -28.33 -9.51
CA LYS A 265 0.14 -27.88 -9.13
C LYS A 265 0.09 -26.38 -8.83
N LEU A 266 1.13 -25.82 -8.20
CA LEU A 266 1.25 -24.39 -7.96
C LEU A 266 1.28 -23.61 -9.28
N ALA A 267 2.11 -24.04 -10.24
CA ALA A 267 2.25 -23.41 -11.55
C ALA A 267 0.92 -23.44 -12.32
N GLU A 268 0.30 -24.62 -12.44
CA GLU A 268 -1.01 -24.81 -13.09
C GLU A 268 -2.09 -23.92 -12.45
N SER A 269 -2.12 -23.85 -11.11
CA SER A 269 -3.11 -23.06 -10.38
C SER A 269 -2.91 -21.56 -10.57
N ILE A 270 -1.65 -21.09 -10.61
CA ILE A 270 -1.34 -19.68 -10.88
C ILE A 270 -1.70 -19.32 -12.32
N GLU A 271 -1.36 -20.17 -13.30
CA GLU A 271 -1.69 -19.93 -14.69
C GLU A 271 -3.21 -19.87 -14.90
N ARG A 272 -3.96 -20.80 -14.29
CA ARG A 272 -5.42 -20.76 -14.30
C ARG A 272 -5.97 -19.50 -13.63
N PHE A 273 -5.34 -19.04 -12.54
CA PHE A 273 -5.72 -17.78 -11.89
C PHE A 273 -5.51 -16.58 -12.82
N GLU A 274 -4.36 -16.47 -13.50
CA GLU A 274 -4.09 -15.43 -14.50
C GLU A 274 -5.08 -15.48 -15.67
N GLN A 275 -5.54 -16.66 -16.07
CA GLN A 275 -6.50 -16.82 -17.19
C GLN A 275 -7.95 -16.55 -16.81
N THR A 276 -8.36 -16.83 -15.57
CA THR A 276 -9.79 -16.80 -15.21
C THR A 276 -10.15 -15.97 -13.98
N ALA A 277 -9.17 -15.47 -13.24
CA ALA A 277 -9.33 -14.88 -11.90
C ALA A 277 -10.13 -15.80 -10.94
N SER A 278 -9.97 -17.12 -11.07
CA SER A 278 -10.77 -18.09 -10.30
C SER A 278 -10.35 -18.13 -8.83
N ARG A 279 -11.33 -18.09 -7.92
CA ARG A 279 -11.09 -18.27 -6.48
C ARG A 279 -10.57 -19.66 -6.18
N THR A 280 -11.10 -20.69 -6.85
CA THR A 280 -10.63 -22.07 -6.68
C THR A 280 -9.17 -22.21 -7.10
N ALA A 281 -8.78 -21.58 -8.21
CA ALA A 281 -7.38 -21.57 -8.65
C ALA A 281 -6.46 -20.85 -7.65
N ALA A 282 -6.86 -19.67 -7.14
CA ALA A 282 -6.12 -18.98 -6.09
C ALA A 282 -5.97 -19.83 -4.81
N THR A 283 -7.05 -20.49 -4.39
CA THR A 283 -7.05 -21.38 -3.22
C THR A 283 -6.12 -22.57 -3.42
N GLN A 284 -6.15 -23.21 -4.60
CA GLN A 284 -5.27 -24.32 -4.94
C GLN A 284 -3.79 -23.89 -4.99
N ALA A 285 -3.50 -22.69 -5.48
CA ALA A 285 -2.14 -22.14 -5.44
C ALA A 285 -1.65 -21.97 -3.99
N ARG A 286 -2.48 -21.40 -3.10
CA ARG A 286 -2.16 -21.24 -1.67
C ARG A 286 -2.00 -22.58 -0.95
N GLN A 287 -2.86 -23.56 -1.25
CA GLN A 287 -2.74 -24.92 -0.72
C GLN A 287 -1.46 -25.61 -1.20
N SER A 288 -1.07 -25.42 -2.47
CA SER A 288 0.16 -25.97 -3.03
C SER A 288 1.40 -25.36 -2.36
N LEU A 289 1.41 -24.05 -2.11
CA LEU A 289 2.46 -23.40 -1.30
C LEU A 289 2.54 -23.97 0.12
N LYS A 290 1.40 -24.19 0.78
CA LYS A 290 1.37 -24.80 2.11
C LYS A 290 1.88 -26.25 2.09
N ALA A 291 1.53 -27.03 1.06
CA ALA A 291 2.07 -28.37 0.88
C ALA A 291 3.60 -28.35 0.70
N ILE A 292 4.14 -27.42 -0.09
CA ILE A 292 5.58 -27.20 -0.23
C ILE A 292 6.24 -26.90 1.13
N GLN A 293 5.61 -26.11 2.00
CA GLN A 293 6.12 -25.83 3.34
C GLN A 293 6.30 -27.09 4.21
N THR A 294 5.45 -28.12 4.00
CA THR A 294 5.56 -29.40 4.72
C THR A 294 6.72 -30.24 4.24
N VAL A 295 7.06 -30.16 2.94
CA VAL A 295 8.22 -30.84 2.35
C VAL A 295 9.51 -30.09 2.68
N SER A 296 9.53 -28.78 2.45
CA SER A 296 10.65 -27.92 2.81
C SER A 296 10.25 -26.47 3.09
N ARG A 297 10.57 -26.02 4.31
CA ARG A 297 10.35 -24.62 4.74
C ARG A 297 11.23 -23.62 3.98
N SER A 298 12.44 -24.01 3.57
CA SER A 298 13.36 -23.07 2.91
C SER A 298 12.95 -22.81 1.46
N GLN A 299 12.49 -23.83 0.73
CA GLN A 299 11.88 -23.62 -0.60
C GLN A 299 10.55 -22.86 -0.51
N TYR A 300 9.72 -23.12 0.51
CA TYR A 300 8.52 -22.31 0.75
C TYR A 300 8.85 -20.83 0.94
N ALA A 301 9.87 -20.50 1.76
CA ALA A 301 10.28 -19.12 1.98
C ALA A 301 10.80 -18.45 0.69
N GLN A 302 11.61 -19.16 -0.10
CA GLN A 302 12.13 -18.66 -1.37
C GLN A 302 11.03 -18.41 -2.40
N LEU A 303 10.09 -19.34 -2.56
CA LEU A 303 8.91 -19.15 -3.42
C LEU A 303 8.03 -18.01 -2.91
N GLY A 304 7.80 -17.93 -1.60
CA GLY A 304 7.02 -16.86 -0.99
C GLY A 304 7.59 -15.47 -1.32
N GLU A 305 8.91 -15.30 -1.19
CA GLU A 305 9.59 -14.05 -1.55
C GLU A 305 9.52 -13.75 -3.05
N ALA A 306 9.68 -14.76 -3.90
CA ALA A 306 9.64 -14.58 -5.35
C ALA A 306 8.22 -14.30 -5.88
N LEU A 307 7.18 -14.87 -5.27
CA LEU A 307 5.79 -14.65 -5.66
C LEU A 307 5.19 -13.37 -5.06
N ARG A 308 5.77 -12.85 -3.97
CA ARG A 308 5.33 -11.61 -3.31
C ARG A 308 5.19 -10.39 -4.24
N PRO A 309 6.14 -10.06 -5.12
CA PRO A 309 5.99 -8.91 -6.03
C PRO A 309 4.93 -9.11 -7.13
N HIS A 310 4.32 -10.29 -7.26
CA HIS A 310 3.42 -10.64 -8.37
C HIS A 310 2.02 -11.05 -7.92
N TYR A 311 1.92 -11.90 -6.89
CA TYR A 311 0.69 -12.56 -6.49
C TYR A 311 0.36 -12.43 -5.00
N LEU A 312 1.34 -12.05 -4.16
CA LEU A 312 1.16 -11.94 -2.70
C LEU A 312 1.49 -10.53 -2.18
N GLY A 313 1.41 -9.52 -3.05
CA GLY A 313 1.68 -8.13 -2.72
C GLY A 313 0.44 -7.36 -2.27
N TYR A 314 0.54 -6.03 -2.26
CA TYR A 314 -0.59 -5.14 -1.94
C TYR A 314 -1.49 -4.98 -3.17
N ASN A 315 -2.81 -5.12 -2.98
CA ASN A 315 -3.85 -5.02 -4.02
C ASN A 315 -4.72 -3.75 -3.89
N LEU A 316 -4.50 -2.95 -2.85
CA LEU A 316 -5.01 -1.59 -2.71
C LEU A 316 -3.84 -0.65 -2.39
N ARG A 317 -3.73 0.47 -3.10
CA ARG A 317 -2.77 1.53 -2.76
C ARG A 317 -3.40 2.91 -2.89
N VAL A 318 -3.09 3.76 -1.93
CA VAL A 318 -3.53 5.15 -1.86
C VAL A 318 -2.30 6.03 -1.69
N ILE A 319 -2.13 7.00 -2.58
CA ILE A 319 -1.02 7.95 -2.58
C ILE A 319 -1.63 9.34 -2.49
N ALA A 320 -1.40 10.06 -1.40
CA ALA A 320 -1.86 11.43 -1.22
C ALA A 320 -0.67 12.38 -1.27
N SER A 321 -0.74 13.39 -2.13
CA SER A 321 0.27 14.45 -2.16
C SER A 321 0.17 15.36 -0.93
N GLU A 322 1.29 15.92 -0.52
CA GLU A 322 1.35 16.96 0.50
C GLU A 322 0.44 18.15 0.17
N GLN A 323 0.37 18.56 -1.10
CA GLN A 323 -0.48 19.67 -1.51
C GLN A 323 -1.97 19.37 -1.31
N LEU A 324 -2.42 18.14 -1.58
CA LEU A 324 -3.78 17.73 -1.25
C LEU A 324 -4.03 17.77 0.26
N LEU A 325 -3.12 17.16 1.04
CA LEU A 325 -3.24 17.12 2.49
C LEU A 325 -3.24 18.54 3.08
N GLY A 326 -2.41 19.44 2.53
CA GLY A 326 -2.35 20.86 2.87
C GLY A 326 -3.65 21.59 2.58
N ARG A 327 -4.30 21.33 1.43
CA ARG A 327 -5.66 21.86 1.16
C ARG A 327 -6.69 21.32 2.17
N TYR A 328 -6.57 20.06 2.55
CA TYR A 328 -7.48 19.40 3.49
C TYR A 328 -7.32 19.88 4.94
N VAL A 329 -6.10 20.18 5.40
CA VAL A 329 -5.89 20.72 6.75
C VAL A 329 -5.88 22.25 6.79
N GLY A 330 -5.67 22.90 5.65
CA GLY A 330 -5.45 24.34 5.53
C GLY A 330 -6.63 25.16 6.02
N GLN A 331 -6.46 25.85 7.15
CA GLN A 331 -7.46 26.75 7.73
C GLN A 331 -6.76 28.02 8.21
N THR A 332 -7.35 29.17 7.93
CA THR A 332 -6.92 30.45 8.51
C THR A 332 -7.94 30.90 9.54
N ARG A 333 -7.50 31.22 10.75
CA ARG A 333 -8.36 31.68 11.84
C ARG A 333 -7.88 33.05 12.32
N VAL A 334 -8.84 33.93 12.63
CA VAL A 334 -8.61 35.24 13.25
C VAL A 334 -9.26 35.25 14.63
N LYS A 335 -8.49 35.55 15.66
CA LYS A 335 -8.93 35.57 17.05
C LYS A 335 -8.60 36.91 17.69
N LYS A 336 -9.59 37.53 18.33
CA LYS A 336 -9.40 38.74 19.13
C LYS A 336 -9.47 38.39 20.61
N LYS A 337 -8.54 38.91 21.42
CA LYS A 337 -8.52 38.73 22.88
C LYS A 337 -8.15 40.04 23.57
N PRO A 338 -8.74 40.37 24.73
CA PRO A 338 -8.24 41.46 25.55
C PRO A 338 -6.91 41.05 26.21
N VAL A 339 -5.96 41.98 26.29
CA VAL A 339 -4.70 41.85 27.03
C VAL A 339 -4.90 42.40 28.44
N ARG A 340 -4.64 41.60 29.48
CA ARG A 340 -4.62 42.03 30.88
C ARG A 340 -3.49 41.32 31.61
N ASP A 341 -2.47 42.08 32.01
CA ASP A 341 -1.22 41.48 32.46
C ASP A 341 -0.42 42.38 33.41
N VAL A 342 0.61 41.82 34.03
CA VAL A 342 1.62 42.55 34.79
C VAL A 342 3.00 42.21 34.25
N ILE A 343 3.66 43.17 33.59
CA ILE A 343 5.00 43.01 33.00
C ILE A 343 5.97 43.93 33.73
N LEU A 344 7.05 43.37 34.30
CA LEU A 344 8.08 44.14 35.01
C LEU A 344 7.49 45.10 36.08
N LYS A 345 6.46 44.66 36.81
CA LYS A 345 5.67 45.44 37.80
C LYS A 345 4.89 46.64 37.22
N ALA A 346 4.64 46.68 35.90
CA ALA A 346 3.71 47.60 35.27
C ALA A 346 2.41 46.85 34.95
N GLN A 347 1.25 47.48 35.17
CA GLN A 347 -0.03 46.92 34.75
C GLN A 347 -0.20 47.18 33.26
N VAL A 348 -0.41 46.12 32.47
CA VAL A 348 -0.56 46.18 31.02
C VAL A 348 -1.99 45.82 30.65
N ARG A 349 -2.64 46.67 29.85
CA ARG A 349 -4.00 46.44 29.33
C ARG A 349 -4.07 46.81 27.86
N GLY A 350 -4.94 46.16 27.11
CA GLY A 350 -5.12 46.46 25.69
C GLY A 350 -5.88 45.36 24.98
N ASP A 351 -5.66 45.24 23.68
CA ASP A 351 -6.28 44.23 22.84
C ASP A 351 -5.23 43.58 21.94
N SER A 352 -5.45 42.31 21.60
CA SER A 352 -4.64 41.56 20.64
C SER A 352 -5.52 40.89 19.60
N THR A 353 -5.02 40.87 18.37
CA THR A 353 -5.60 40.12 17.24
C THR A 353 -4.55 39.16 16.70
N THR A 354 -4.84 37.87 16.74
CA THR A 354 -3.99 36.81 16.21
C THR A 354 -4.62 36.25 14.94
N THR A 355 -3.85 36.24 13.86
CA THR A 355 -4.19 35.52 12.61
C THR A 355 -3.24 34.35 12.47
N ALA A 356 -3.76 33.13 12.32
CA ALA A 356 -2.94 31.93 12.20
C ALA A 356 -3.46 31.00 11.10
N THR A 357 -2.53 30.37 10.38
CA THR A 357 -2.80 29.43 9.29
C THR A 357 -2.21 28.07 9.64
N VAL A 358 -3.03 27.03 9.58
CA VAL A 358 -2.62 25.63 9.75
C VAL A 358 -2.17 25.06 8.40
N GLY A 359 -1.11 24.25 8.43
CA GLY A 359 -0.61 23.48 7.30
C GLY A 359 -0.05 22.14 7.74
N ILE A 360 0.47 21.40 6.76
CA ILE A 360 1.14 20.11 6.95
C ILE A 360 2.49 20.15 6.24
N ASP A 361 3.48 19.48 6.81
CA ASP A 361 4.83 19.30 6.26
C ASP A 361 5.21 17.81 6.35
N LEU A 362 5.26 17.11 5.21
CA LEU A 362 5.54 15.67 5.17
C LEU A 362 7.02 15.36 5.39
N LEU A 363 7.29 14.31 6.17
CA LEU A 363 8.66 13.88 6.48
C LEU A 363 8.95 12.48 5.93
N PRO A 364 10.12 12.25 5.30
CA PRO A 364 10.49 10.93 4.82
C PRO A 364 10.51 9.86 5.91
N SER A 365 9.85 8.73 5.65
CA SER A 365 9.77 7.58 6.55
C SER A 365 9.44 6.30 5.79
N GLN A 366 10.18 5.22 6.08
CA GLN A 366 9.93 3.87 5.56
C GLN A 366 9.19 2.97 6.57
N ASP A 367 8.96 3.47 7.80
CA ASP A 367 8.33 2.74 8.89
C ASP A 367 7.27 3.62 9.54
N GLY A 368 6.05 3.57 8.98
CA GLY A 368 4.99 4.52 9.30
C GLY A 368 5.15 5.85 8.57
N ALA A 369 4.09 6.66 8.60
CA ALA A 369 4.11 8.02 8.06
C ALA A 369 4.44 9.04 9.15
N ARG A 370 5.15 10.10 8.74
CA ARG A 370 5.59 11.18 9.61
C ARG A 370 5.31 12.51 8.94
N PHE A 371 4.81 13.47 9.72
CA PHE A 371 4.60 14.82 9.24
C PHE A 371 4.49 15.80 10.41
N HIS A 372 4.83 17.06 10.17
CA HIS A 372 4.49 18.14 11.09
C HIS A 372 3.13 18.71 10.74
N MET A 373 2.29 18.92 11.75
CA MET A 373 1.32 20.00 11.68
C MET A 373 2.07 21.31 11.91
N VAL A 374 1.88 22.27 11.03
CA VAL A 374 2.54 23.57 11.08
C VAL A 374 1.49 24.65 11.32
N LEU A 375 1.73 25.54 12.27
CA LEU A 375 0.90 26.70 12.54
C LEU A 375 1.75 27.95 12.39
N ASN A 376 1.46 28.76 11.37
CA ASN A 376 2.13 30.03 11.13
C ASN A 376 1.17 31.17 11.46
N GLY A 377 1.61 32.14 12.26
CA GLY A 377 0.73 33.24 12.62
C GLY A 377 1.41 34.56 12.93
N LYS A 378 0.58 35.60 12.95
CA LYS A 378 0.92 36.96 13.36
C LYS A 378 -0.03 37.40 14.46
N THR A 379 0.52 37.90 15.57
CA THR A 379 -0.24 38.57 16.63
C THR A 379 0.08 40.06 16.59
N ILE A 380 -0.95 40.86 16.40
CA ILE A 380 -0.89 42.32 16.52
C ILE A 380 -1.49 42.69 17.87
N SER A 381 -0.83 43.57 18.62
CA SER A 381 -1.34 44.03 19.91
C SER A 381 -1.16 45.53 20.08
N ASP A 382 -2.15 46.17 20.69
CA ASP A 382 -2.09 47.56 21.10
C ASP A 382 -2.29 47.61 22.60
N THR A 383 -1.23 47.99 23.33
CA THR A 383 -1.21 47.88 24.79
C THR A 383 -0.77 49.18 25.45
N ARG A 384 -1.30 49.41 26.65
CA ARG A 384 -0.93 50.48 27.56
C ARG A 384 -0.37 49.87 28.83
N ALA A 385 0.84 50.27 29.20
CA ALA A 385 1.51 49.88 30.44
C ALA A 385 1.60 51.08 31.41
N ASP A 386 1.00 50.96 32.59
CA ASP A 386 0.98 52.01 33.62
C ASP A 386 1.97 51.68 34.77
N LYS A 387 2.88 52.62 35.08
CA LYS A 387 3.83 52.50 36.21
C LYS A 387 4.35 53.86 36.68
N GLY A 388 4.27 54.12 38.00
CA GLY A 388 4.91 55.28 38.63
C GLY A 388 4.45 56.64 38.09
N GLY A 389 3.17 56.78 37.73
CA GLY A 389 2.59 58.02 37.19
C GLY A 389 2.90 58.30 35.71
N ALA A 390 3.45 57.32 34.98
CA ALA A 390 3.61 57.34 33.53
C ALA A 390 2.86 56.17 32.87
N SER A 391 2.38 56.39 31.66
CA SER A 391 1.76 55.38 30.79
C SER A 391 2.55 55.27 29.49
N ILE A 392 2.85 54.05 29.08
CA ILE A 392 3.57 53.74 27.84
C ILE A 392 2.60 53.01 26.92
N PHE A 393 2.44 53.51 25.70
CA PHE A 393 1.64 52.89 24.66
C PHE A 393 2.56 52.16 23.70
N THR A 394 2.32 50.87 23.51
CA THR A 394 3.14 49.97 22.70
C THR A 394 2.26 49.29 21.65
N HIS A 395 2.74 49.34 20.41
CA HIS A 395 2.24 48.52 19.32
C HIS A 395 3.17 47.33 19.13
N GLY A 396 2.64 46.12 19.29
CA GLY A 396 3.36 44.87 19.13
C GLY A 396 2.98 44.18 17.83
N GLU A 397 3.99 43.77 17.06
CA GLU A 397 3.83 42.88 15.93
C GLU A 397 4.71 41.64 16.16
N HIS A 398 4.08 40.50 16.41
CA HIS A 398 4.76 39.26 16.72
C HIS A 398 4.45 38.24 15.64
N THR A 399 5.46 37.59 15.08
CA THR A 399 5.27 36.42 14.23
C THR A 399 5.63 35.18 15.02
N PHE A 400 4.93 34.08 14.77
CA PHE A 400 5.25 32.80 15.40
C PHE A 400 5.08 31.66 14.41
N ASN A 401 5.86 30.62 14.64
CA ASN A 401 5.76 29.33 14.00
C ASN A 401 5.66 28.27 15.09
N ALA A 402 4.68 27.38 14.99
CA ALA A 402 4.59 26.20 15.82
C ALA A 402 4.57 24.95 14.97
N THR A 403 5.28 23.92 15.41
CA THR A 403 5.32 22.61 14.74
C THR A 403 4.95 21.52 15.73
N LYS A 404 4.19 20.53 15.28
CA LYS A 404 3.82 19.38 16.08
C LYS A 404 3.97 18.10 15.27
N LEU A 405 4.88 17.23 15.69
CA LEU A 405 5.15 15.96 15.00
C LEU A 405 4.01 14.96 15.22
N ILE A 406 3.50 14.45 14.10
CA ILE A 406 2.51 13.38 14.03
C ILE A 406 3.17 12.14 13.43
N LEU A 407 2.86 10.99 14.03
CA LEU A 407 3.27 9.67 13.58
C LEU A 407 2.01 8.86 13.27
N PHE A 408 2.00 8.14 12.15
CA PHE A 408 0.92 7.26 11.77
C PHE A 408 1.45 5.87 11.40
N ASP A 409 1.02 4.84 12.12
CA ASP A 409 1.48 3.46 11.92
C ASP A 409 0.61 2.65 10.94
N GLY A 410 -0.51 3.23 10.48
CA GLY A 410 -1.50 2.56 9.63
C GLY A 410 -2.83 2.32 10.33
N ASP A 411 -2.89 2.40 11.65
CA ASP A 411 -4.09 2.21 12.46
C ASP A 411 -4.32 3.33 13.47
N ARG A 412 -3.26 3.98 13.94
CA ARG A 412 -3.31 5.00 14.98
C ARG A 412 -2.43 6.18 14.65
N PHE A 413 -2.95 7.36 14.93
CA PHE A 413 -2.15 8.58 14.98
C PHE A 413 -1.61 8.79 16.38
N THR A 414 -0.32 9.11 16.48
CA THR A 414 0.33 9.50 17.73
C THR A 414 0.95 10.86 17.55
N THR A 415 0.74 11.74 18.53
CA THR A 415 1.24 13.11 18.50
C THR A 415 2.40 13.29 19.47
N LYS A 416 3.27 14.26 19.20
CA LYS A 416 4.31 14.74 20.12
C LYS A 416 3.97 16.13 20.63
N PRO A 417 4.59 16.62 21.72
CA PRO A 417 4.40 18.01 22.14
C PRO A 417 4.78 18.99 21.03
N ALA A 418 4.02 20.07 20.89
CA ALA A 418 4.35 21.14 19.96
C ALA A 418 5.59 21.94 20.41
N GLU A 419 6.39 22.35 19.44
CA GLU A 419 7.47 23.33 19.59
C GLU A 419 6.98 24.66 19.04
N VAL A 420 7.23 25.77 19.75
CA VAL A 420 6.80 27.10 19.34
C VAL A 420 7.98 28.05 19.33
N SER A 421 8.18 28.73 18.22
CA SER A 421 9.15 29.80 18.03
C SER A 421 8.40 31.10 17.78
N VAL A 422 8.82 32.18 18.46
CA VAL A 422 8.20 33.50 18.35
C VAL A 422 9.27 34.55 18.10
N ASP A 423 9.08 35.35 17.05
CA ASP A 423 9.81 36.59 16.84
C ASP A 423 8.93 37.77 17.29
N ALA A 424 9.31 38.37 18.42
CA ALA A 424 8.54 39.44 19.05
C ALA A 424 9.12 40.82 18.72
N ASN A 425 8.35 41.63 17.98
CA ASN A 425 8.66 43.03 17.77
C ASN A 425 7.70 43.96 18.52
N ASN A 426 8.25 44.97 19.19
CA ASN A 426 7.52 45.93 20.00
C ASN A 426 8.01 47.33 19.66
N THR A 427 7.09 48.23 19.35
CA THR A 427 7.36 49.63 19.06
C THR A 427 6.62 50.51 20.05
N ILE A 428 7.35 51.36 20.76
CA ILE A 428 6.75 52.35 21.65
C ILE A 428 6.17 53.47 20.77
N VAL A 429 4.85 53.60 20.77
CA VAL A 429 4.12 54.60 19.96
C VAL A 429 4.02 55.92 20.71
N ASN A 430 3.74 55.88 22.02
CA ASN A 430 3.56 57.08 22.82
C ASN A 430 3.95 56.86 24.29
N VAL A 431 4.30 57.94 24.99
CA VAL A 431 4.53 57.97 26.44
C VAL A 431 3.85 59.20 27.02
N THR A 432 2.96 59.00 28.00
CA THR A 432 2.28 60.06 28.74
C THR A 432 2.71 60.07 30.20
N ALA A 433 2.87 61.24 30.81
CA ALA A 433 3.21 61.36 32.23
C ALA A 433 2.78 62.74 32.76
N LYS A 434 2.69 62.88 34.09
CA LYS A 434 2.32 64.15 34.76
C LYS A 434 3.31 65.29 34.54
N SER A 435 4.56 65.01 34.17
CA SER A 435 5.57 66.03 33.84
C SER A 435 6.52 65.58 32.72
N SER A 436 7.11 66.55 32.02
CA SER A 436 8.08 66.31 30.94
C SER A 436 9.33 65.55 31.42
N PHE A 437 9.77 65.80 32.66
CA PHE A 437 10.86 65.08 33.30
C PHE A 437 10.56 63.59 33.48
N VAL A 438 9.39 63.26 34.05
CA VAL A 438 8.95 61.88 34.24
C VAL A 438 8.76 61.18 32.90
N LYS A 439 8.21 61.88 31.89
CA LYS A 439 8.07 61.35 30.51
C LYS A 439 9.42 60.96 29.90
N ARG A 440 10.46 61.79 30.06
CA ARG A 440 11.81 61.52 29.54
C ARG A 440 12.46 60.31 30.24
N ILE A 441 12.33 60.21 31.56
CA ILE A 441 12.83 59.06 32.32
C ILE A 441 12.11 57.78 31.91
N ALA A 442 10.78 57.82 31.82
CA ALA A 442 9.96 56.68 31.41
C ALA A 442 10.36 56.19 30.01
N ARG A 443 10.52 57.10 29.03
CA ARG A 443 10.96 56.74 27.67
C ARG A 443 12.37 56.12 27.63
N ARG A 444 13.33 56.70 28.37
CA ARG A 444 14.70 56.16 28.44
C ARG A 444 14.73 54.76 29.07
N LYS A 445 13.97 54.56 30.15
CA LYS A 445 13.87 53.28 30.85
C LYS A 445 13.15 52.23 30.00
N ALA A 446 12.07 52.61 29.32
CA ALA A 446 11.35 51.72 28.40
C ALA A 446 12.24 51.26 27.24
N THR A 447 13.02 52.18 26.65
CA THR A 447 13.99 51.85 25.59
C THR A 447 15.07 50.89 26.10
N LYS A 448 15.59 51.10 27.30
CA LYS A 448 16.59 50.21 27.92
C LYS A 448 16.03 48.80 28.20
N LEU A 449 14.75 48.69 28.56
CA LEU A 449 14.08 47.42 28.88
C LEU A 449 13.47 46.74 27.64
N ALA A 450 13.62 47.31 26.44
CA ALA A 450 13.03 46.77 25.23
C ALA A 450 13.42 45.30 24.95
N PRO A 451 14.69 44.86 25.07
CA PRO A 451 15.05 43.45 24.85
C PRO A 451 14.32 42.49 25.80
N GLN A 452 14.27 42.82 27.10
CA GLN A 452 13.57 42.01 28.11
C GLN A 452 12.06 41.96 27.86
N THR A 453 11.47 43.09 27.45
CA THR A 453 10.03 43.17 27.15
C THR A 453 9.69 42.36 25.89
N LYS A 454 10.58 42.35 24.89
CA LYS A 454 10.45 41.48 23.71
C LYS A 454 10.49 40.00 24.08
N GLN A 455 11.43 39.59 24.93
CA GLN A 455 11.50 38.21 25.40
C GLN A 455 10.22 37.79 26.17
N ILE A 456 9.74 38.63 27.09
CA ILE A 456 8.49 38.36 27.83
C ILE A 456 7.29 38.28 26.88
N ALA A 457 7.24 39.13 25.84
CA ALA A 457 6.19 39.07 24.83
C ALA A 457 6.25 37.76 24.02
N ALA A 458 7.46 37.32 23.63
CA ALA A 458 7.67 36.05 22.95
C ALA A 458 7.22 34.86 23.81
N GLU A 459 7.62 34.82 25.08
CA GLU A 459 7.22 33.78 26.05
C GLU A 459 5.70 33.72 26.24
N LYS A 460 5.02 34.88 26.27
CA LYS A 460 3.56 34.95 26.42
C LYS A 460 2.81 34.50 25.18
N VAL A 461 3.23 34.94 24.00
CA VAL A 461 2.67 34.45 22.75
C VAL A 461 2.86 32.93 22.66
N ALA A 462 4.02 32.41 23.03
CA ALA A 462 4.26 30.96 23.06
C ALA A 462 3.37 30.24 24.08
N ALA A 463 3.21 30.79 25.29
CA ALA A 463 2.36 30.23 26.33
C ALA A 463 0.86 30.25 25.97
N ASP A 464 0.42 31.20 25.16
CA ASP A 464 -0.95 31.27 24.64
C ASP A 464 -1.17 30.29 23.49
N VAL A 465 -0.20 30.18 22.57
CA VAL A 465 -0.32 29.36 21.34
C VAL A 465 -0.12 27.88 21.61
N ALA A 466 0.88 27.50 22.41
CA ALA A 466 1.29 26.11 22.55
C ALA A 466 0.20 25.19 23.14
N PRO A 467 -0.52 25.55 24.21
CA PRO A 467 -1.56 24.69 24.79
C PRO A 467 -2.77 24.52 23.85
N GLU A 468 -3.19 25.61 23.20
CA GLU A 468 -4.32 25.62 22.26
C GLU A 468 -4.01 24.73 21.05
N PHE A 469 -2.84 24.94 20.43
CA PHE A 469 -2.39 24.13 19.29
C PHE A 469 -2.21 22.65 19.68
N ASN A 470 -1.64 22.37 20.85
CA ASN A 470 -1.50 21.00 21.32
C ASN A 470 -2.86 20.31 21.48
N GLY A 471 -3.80 20.96 22.18
CA GLY A 471 -5.11 20.39 22.51
C GLY A 471 -5.98 20.14 21.27
N GLU A 472 -6.02 21.08 20.33
CA GLU A 472 -6.79 20.92 19.08
C GLU A 472 -6.25 19.78 18.22
N VAL A 473 -4.92 19.76 17.98
CA VAL A 473 -4.28 18.70 17.19
C VAL A 473 -4.46 17.33 17.84
N ASP A 474 -4.30 17.22 19.17
CA ASP A 474 -4.49 15.96 19.89
C ASP A 474 -5.92 15.46 19.79
N LYS A 475 -6.91 16.35 19.92
CA LYS A 475 -8.33 16.01 19.78
C LYS A 475 -8.62 15.51 18.36
N GLN A 476 -8.19 16.24 17.33
CA GLN A 476 -8.44 15.89 15.93
C GLN A 476 -7.82 14.54 15.55
N PHE A 477 -6.56 14.27 15.90
CA PHE A 477 -5.92 13.00 15.54
C PHE A 477 -6.38 11.82 16.41
N LYS A 478 -6.86 12.07 17.62
CA LYS A 478 -7.58 11.06 18.41
C LYS A 478 -8.89 10.67 17.73
N GLN A 479 -9.66 11.65 17.27
CA GLN A 479 -10.89 11.41 16.50
C GLN A 479 -10.59 10.67 15.19
N ALA A 480 -9.59 11.11 14.42
CA ALA A 480 -9.18 10.45 13.19
C ALA A 480 -8.77 8.97 13.40
N THR A 481 -8.14 8.65 14.53
CA THR A 481 -7.84 7.26 14.91
C THR A 481 -9.12 6.45 15.15
N THR A 482 -10.09 7.03 15.86
CA THR A 482 -11.40 6.40 16.09
C THR A 482 -12.18 6.22 14.79
N ASP A 483 -12.18 7.23 13.92
CA ASP A 483 -12.87 7.19 12.63
C ASP A 483 -12.26 6.15 11.69
N LEU A 484 -10.92 6.07 11.64
CA LEU A 484 -10.23 5.02 10.88
C LEU A 484 -10.59 3.63 11.41
N ALA A 485 -10.64 3.46 12.73
CA ALA A 485 -11.04 2.20 13.35
C ALA A 485 -12.49 1.82 13.00
N LYS A 486 -13.41 2.79 13.00
CA LYS A 486 -14.85 2.58 12.81
C LYS A 486 -15.27 2.47 11.35
N HIS A 487 -14.77 3.33 10.48
CA HIS A 487 -15.26 3.50 9.10
C HIS A 487 -14.39 2.83 8.04
N VAL A 488 -13.17 2.42 8.38
CA VAL A 488 -12.26 1.74 7.43
C VAL A 488 -11.89 0.35 7.93
N ASN A 489 -11.32 0.26 9.13
CA ASN A 489 -10.85 -1.02 9.66
C ASN A 489 -12.00 -1.92 10.11
N GLY A 490 -13.06 -1.36 10.69
CA GLY A 490 -14.25 -2.09 11.13
C GLY A 490 -14.92 -2.84 10.00
N PRO A 491 -15.32 -2.17 8.90
CA PRO A 491 -16.01 -2.83 7.81
C PRO A 491 -15.12 -3.84 7.06
N LEU A 492 -13.83 -3.56 6.92
CA LEU A 492 -12.89 -4.54 6.37
C LEU A 492 -12.79 -5.80 7.24
N LYS A 493 -12.89 -5.69 8.57
CA LYS A 493 -12.94 -6.86 9.46
C LYS A 493 -14.24 -7.63 9.33
N GLU A 494 -15.36 -6.92 9.25
CA GLU A 494 -16.69 -7.51 9.07
C GLU A 494 -16.78 -8.34 7.79
N LEU A 495 -16.21 -7.82 6.70
CA LEU A 495 -16.13 -8.51 5.41
C LEU A 495 -15.02 -9.58 5.35
N GLU A 496 -14.31 -9.88 6.43
CA GLU A 496 -13.13 -10.77 6.42
C GLU A 496 -12.02 -10.34 5.41
N LEU A 497 -11.97 -9.05 5.10
CA LEU A 497 -10.99 -8.40 4.23
C LEU A 497 -9.96 -7.58 5.03
N ALA A 498 -9.90 -7.79 6.35
CA ALA A 498 -8.93 -7.14 7.21
C ALA A 498 -7.52 -7.35 6.62
N PRO A 499 -6.73 -6.27 6.41
CA PRO A 499 -5.52 -6.38 5.63
C PRO A 499 -4.53 -7.40 6.23
N ALA A 500 -4.17 -8.42 5.45
CA ALA A 500 -3.18 -9.42 5.85
C ALA A 500 -1.77 -8.80 6.03
N GLY A 501 -1.55 -7.65 5.40
CA GLY A 501 -0.39 -6.80 5.57
C GLY A 501 -0.67 -5.37 5.14
N ARG A 502 0.05 -4.41 5.72
CA ARG A 502 0.06 -3.00 5.32
C ARG A 502 1.48 -2.49 5.16
N SER A 503 1.64 -1.49 4.32
CA SER A 503 2.84 -0.66 4.27
C SER A 503 2.42 0.80 4.27
N ILE A 504 2.96 1.54 5.22
CA ILE A 504 2.74 2.96 5.40
C ILE A 504 4.09 3.63 5.31
N THR A 505 4.23 4.53 4.36
CA THR A 505 5.47 5.28 4.12
C THR A 505 5.11 6.72 3.78
N SER A 506 6.04 7.64 4.03
CA SER A 506 5.93 9.03 3.60
C SER A 506 7.24 9.48 2.97
N THR A 507 7.18 10.41 2.03
CA THR A 507 8.33 11.18 1.53
C THR A 507 8.23 12.62 2.03
N ASP A 508 9.03 13.51 1.46
CA ASP A 508 8.88 14.95 1.57
C ASP A 508 7.65 15.50 0.81
N THR A 509 6.94 14.68 0.05
CA THR A 509 5.95 15.13 -0.93
C THR A 509 4.69 14.25 -1.00
N GLU A 510 4.75 13.02 -0.50
CA GLU A 510 3.66 12.06 -0.61
C GLU A 510 3.51 11.20 0.64
N LEU A 511 2.26 10.91 1.02
CA LEU A 511 1.87 9.85 1.94
C LEU A 511 1.40 8.64 1.14
N ARG A 512 1.95 7.46 1.40
CA ARG A 512 1.62 6.21 0.71
C ARG A 512 1.11 5.17 1.68
N VAL A 513 -0.10 4.70 1.43
CA VAL A 513 -0.78 3.63 2.17
C VAL A 513 -1.03 2.47 1.21
N SER A 514 -0.45 1.31 1.48
CA SER A 514 -0.66 0.09 0.70
C SER A 514 -1.22 -1.01 1.58
N SER A 515 -2.29 -1.67 1.13
CA SER A 515 -3.01 -2.71 1.88
C SER A 515 -3.17 -3.98 1.05
N GLN A 516 -3.12 -5.11 1.75
CA GLN A 516 -3.35 -6.43 1.19
C GLN A 516 -4.71 -6.96 1.66
N LEU A 517 -5.75 -6.64 0.90
CA LEU A 517 -7.14 -7.04 1.15
C LEU A 517 -7.34 -8.48 0.64
N MET A 518 -7.02 -9.47 1.47
CA MET A 518 -7.17 -10.89 1.12
C MET A 518 -7.36 -11.76 2.36
N GLY A 519 -8.08 -12.85 2.20
CA GLY A 519 -8.16 -13.97 3.14
C GLY A 519 -6.98 -14.96 3.00
N SER A 520 -6.89 -15.92 3.92
CA SER A 520 -5.76 -16.86 4.02
C SER A 520 -5.55 -17.76 2.78
N GLY A 521 -6.63 -18.06 2.06
CA GLY A 521 -6.66 -18.87 0.83
C GLY A 521 -6.68 -18.07 -0.47
N GLU A 522 -6.58 -16.74 -0.40
CA GLU A 522 -6.67 -15.87 -1.57
C GLU A 522 -5.29 -15.44 -2.08
N LEU A 523 -5.27 -14.93 -3.31
CA LEU A 523 -4.13 -14.22 -3.88
C LEU A 523 -4.45 -12.73 -3.93
N ALA A 524 -3.40 -11.91 -4.02
CA ALA A 524 -3.48 -10.46 -4.07
C ALA A 524 -2.94 -9.96 -5.42
N ALA A 525 -2.10 -8.94 -5.41
CA ALA A 525 -1.62 -8.28 -6.62
C ALA A 525 -0.11 -8.17 -6.64
N GLY A 526 0.41 -7.64 -7.75
CA GLY A 526 1.80 -7.25 -7.90
C GLY A 526 2.07 -5.77 -7.62
N LEU A 527 2.95 -5.16 -8.41
CA LEU A 527 3.17 -3.72 -8.42
C LEU A 527 2.23 -3.05 -9.45
N PRO A 528 1.60 -1.90 -9.14
CA PRO A 528 0.84 -1.13 -10.12
C PRO A 528 1.76 -0.46 -11.15
N ASN A 529 1.15 0.08 -12.19
CA ASN A 529 1.83 0.93 -13.16
C ASN A 529 2.49 2.15 -12.46
N PRO A 530 3.83 2.28 -12.49
CA PRO A 530 4.52 3.36 -11.78
C PRO A 530 4.33 4.75 -12.41
N THR A 531 3.72 4.85 -13.60
CA THR A 531 3.58 6.12 -14.34
C THR A 531 2.37 6.96 -13.93
N ILE A 532 1.50 6.44 -13.08
CA ILE A 532 0.31 7.14 -12.61
C ILE A 532 0.61 7.72 -11.24
N VAL A 533 0.87 9.02 -11.22
CA VAL A 533 1.22 9.81 -10.04
C VAL A 533 0.45 11.12 -10.08
N SER A 534 0.25 11.75 -8.92
CA SER A 534 -0.26 13.12 -8.83
C SER A 534 0.55 13.90 -7.81
N LYS A 535 0.99 15.10 -8.19
CA LYS A 535 1.73 16.01 -7.31
C LYS A 535 0.81 16.88 -6.46
N THR A 536 -0.46 16.99 -6.86
CA THR A 536 -1.42 17.94 -6.27
C THR A 536 -2.62 17.24 -5.64
N GLY A 537 -2.80 15.96 -5.94
CA GLY A 537 -4.00 15.20 -5.68
C GLY A 537 -3.78 13.89 -4.93
N LEU A 538 -4.73 12.97 -5.14
CA LEU A 538 -4.79 11.61 -4.63
C LEU A 538 -4.71 10.63 -5.80
N VAL A 539 -3.97 9.54 -5.65
CA VAL A 539 -4.00 8.41 -6.57
C VAL A 539 -4.49 7.17 -5.83
N LEU A 540 -5.55 6.55 -6.36
CA LEU A 540 -6.06 5.27 -5.92
C LEU A 540 -5.67 4.21 -6.94
N HIS A 541 -4.98 3.15 -6.51
CA HIS A 541 -4.76 1.95 -7.30
C HIS A 541 -5.51 0.78 -6.66
N LEU A 542 -6.41 0.18 -7.42
CA LEU A 542 -7.20 -0.97 -7.01
C LEU A 542 -6.97 -2.10 -8.01
N HIS A 543 -6.42 -3.22 -7.55
CA HIS A 543 -6.21 -4.39 -8.39
C HIS A 543 -7.48 -5.26 -8.44
N GLU A 544 -7.70 -5.95 -9.55
CA GLU A 544 -8.87 -6.83 -9.75
C GLU A 544 -9.03 -7.88 -8.65
N SER A 545 -7.94 -8.36 -8.04
CA SER A 545 -8.00 -9.31 -6.93
C SER A 545 -8.63 -8.71 -5.67
N ALA A 546 -8.44 -7.42 -5.37
CA ALA A 546 -9.14 -6.77 -4.26
C ALA A 546 -10.67 -6.75 -4.50
N ILE A 547 -11.08 -6.48 -5.73
CA ILE A 547 -12.48 -6.47 -6.15
C ILE A 547 -13.07 -7.90 -6.07
N ASN A 548 -12.36 -8.88 -6.62
CA ASN A 548 -12.81 -10.27 -6.63
C ASN A 548 -12.88 -10.88 -5.22
N ASN A 549 -11.91 -10.57 -4.35
CA ASN A 549 -11.93 -10.99 -2.95
C ASN A 549 -13.13 -10.37 -2.19
N ALA A 550 -13.53 -9.14 -2.54
CA ALA A 550 -14.74 -8.53 -1.99
C ALA A 550 -16.03 -9.15 -2.54
N ILE A 551 -16.11 -9.41 -3.85
CA ILE A 551 -17.25 -10.11 -4.48
C ILE A 551 -17.46 -11.49 -3.85
N ASP A 552 -16.39 -12.18 -3.47
CA ASP A 552 -16.46 -13.49 -2.82
C ASP A 552 -17.19 -13.49 -1.46
N ARG A 553 -17.35 -12.32 -0.83
CA ARG A 553 -18.07 -12.15 0.45
C ARG A 553 -19.58 -12.08 0.31
N MET A 554 -20.09 -11.84 -0.89
CA MET A 554 -21.53 -11.88 -1.18
C MET A 554 -22.09 -13.32 -1.22
N GLU A 555 -21.20 -14.32 -1.25
CA GLU A 555 -21.54 -15.74 -1.26
C GLU A 555 -22.54 -16.14 -2.36
N LEU A 556 -22.45 -15.51 -3.53
CA LEU A 556 -23.40 -15.74 -4.64
C LEU A 556 -23.37 -17.18 -5.21
N ALA A 557 -22.34 -17.97 -4.88
CA ALA A 557 -22.11 -19.28 -5.49
C ALA A 557 -23.28 -20.24 -5.25
N GLY A 558 -23.92 -20.70 -6.33
CA GLY A 558 -25.07 -21.60 -6.27
C GLY A 558 -26.38 -20.97 -5.79
N LYS A 559 -26.40 -19.68 -5.40
CA LYS A 559 -27.62 -18.99 -4.97
C LYS A 559 -28.58 -18.79 -6.14
N THR A 560 -29.87 -18.87 -5.85
CA THR A 560 -30.96 -18.46 -6.75
C THR A 560 -31.52 -17.15 -6.23
N MET A 561 -31.46 -16.07 -7.01
CA MET A 561 -31.80 -14.72 -6.55
C MET A 561 -32.66 -14.00 -7.59
N THR A 562 -33.58 -13.15 -7.12
CA THR A 562 -34.23 -12.16 -7.99
C THR A 562 -33.29 -10.99 -8.30
N GLU A 563 -33.69 -10.09 -9.20
CA GLU A 563 -32.91 -8.90 -9.50
C GLU A 563 -32.90 -7.94 -8.30
N GLU A 564 -34.02 -7.87 -7.59
CA GLU A 564 -34.20 -7.08 -6.38
C GLU A 564 -33.33 -7.61 -5.23
N ASP A 565 -33.30 -8.93 -5.00
CA ASP A 565 -32.44 -9.54 -3.97
C ASP A 565 -30.96 -9.28 -4.28
N LEU A 566 -30.56 -9.40 -5.55
CA LEU A 566 -29.18 -9.15 -5.97
C LEU A 566 -28.82 -7.67 -5.79
N GLN A 567 -29.72 -6.75 -6.13
CA GLN A 567 -29.50 -5.33 -5.94
C GLN A 567 -29.27 -5.01 -4.46
N ALA A 568 -30.14 -5.51 -3.58
CA ALA A 568 -30.03 -5.31 -2.13
C ALA A 568 -28.70 -5.86 -1.58
N GLU A 569 -28.31 -7.07 -1.97
CA GLU A 569 -27.04 -7.69 -1.56
C GLU A 569 -25.82 -6.88 -2.02
N VAL A 570 -25.85 -6.35 -3.25
CA VAL A 570 -24.77 -5.48 -3.77
C VAL A 570 -24.74 -4.16 -3.01
N GLU A 571 -25.88 -3.53 -2.77
CA GLU A 571 -25.96 -2.27 -2.03
C GLU A 571 -25.43 -2.44 -0.60
N GLU A 572 -25.82 -3.51 0.09
CA GLU A 572 -25.32 -3.87 1.42
C GLU A 572 -23.81 -4.08 1.40
N THR A 573 -23.31 -4.94 0.53
CA THR A 573 -21.87 -5.27 0.47
C THR A 573 -21.02 -4.05 0.13
N VAL A 574 -21.45 -3.24 -0.85
CA VAL A 574 -20.75 -2.01 -1.23
C VAL A 574 -20.81 -0.98 -0.11
N SER A 575 -21.96 -0.85 0.57
CA SER A 575 -22.10 0.08 1.69
C SER A 575 -21.15 -0.27 2.83
N THR A 576 -21.09 -1.55 3.19
CA THR A 576 -20.15 -2.06 4.18
C THR A 576 -18.72 -1.83 3.72
N PHE A 577 -18.35 -2.21 2.50
CA PHE A 577 -16.99 -2.03 1.99
C PHE A 577 -16.53 -0.57 1.99
N LEU A 578 -17.42 0.37 1.65
CA LEU A 578 -17.11 1.80 1.63
C LEU A 578 -17.22 2.45 3.02
N GLY A 579 -17.79 1.77 4.02
CA GLY A 579 -18.08 2.34 5.33
C GLY A 579 -19.11 3.48 5.29
N ARG A 580 -19.93 3.54 4.24
CA ARG A 580 -20.99 4.55 4.01
C ARG A 580 -22.11 3.96 3.17
N GLU A 581 -23.32 4.48 3.31
CA GLU A 581 -24.47 4.04 2.49
C GLU A 581 -24.23 4.25 0.99
N PHE A 582 -24.61 3.24 0.21
CA PHE A 582 -24.62 3.24 -1.23
C PHE A 582 -25.94 2.63 -1.72
N HIS A 583 -26.63 3.37 -2.59
CA HIS A 583 -27.82 2.90 -3.28
C HIS A 583 -27.65 3.11 -4.78
N PHE A 584 -28.15 2.17 -5.58
CA PHE A 584 -28.28 2.42 -7.00
C PHE A 584 -29.33 3.52 -7.23
N GLU A 585 -29.11 4.36 -8.24
CA GLU A 585 -30.14 5.30 -8.68
C GLU A 585 -31.40 4.54 -9.10
N ALA A 586 -32.56 5.04 -8.69
CA ALA A 586 -33.85 4.46 -9.04
C ALA A 586 -33.96 4.32 -10.56
N SER A 587 -34.20 3.10 -11.02
CA SER A 587 -34.28 2.81 -12.46
C SER A 587 -35.54 3.44 -13.07
N ASP A 588 -35.37 4.40 -13.97
CA ASP A 588 -36.40 4.84 -14.91
C ASP A 588 -36.65 3.74 -15.97
N ALA A 589 -37.39 2.68 -15.63
CA ALA A 589 -38.12 1.83 -16.59
C ALA A 589 -38.81 0.63 -15.92
N LYS A 590 -40.06 0.81 -15.50
CA LYS A 590 -41.06 -0.25 -15.71
C LYS A 590 -41.72 0.00 -17.06
N SER A 591 -41.13 -0.52 -18.15
CA SER A 591 -41.80 -0.49 -19.46
C SER A 591 -43.01 -1.43 -19.44
N LYS A 592 -44.15 -1.03 -20.03
CA LYS A 592 -45.42 -1.78 -20.03
C LYS A 592 -45.39 -3.21 -20.63
N ASP A 593 -44.28 -3.66 -21.21
CA ASP A 593 -44.05 -5.01 -21.75
C ASP A 593 -43.32 -5.97 -20.76
N ASP A 594 -43.42 -5.68 -19.46
CA ASP A 594 -42.66 -6.34 -18.40
C ASP A 594 -43.15 -7.77 -18.10
N LYS A 595 -42.73 -8.74 -18.92
CA LYS A 595 -42.95 -10.17 -18.63
C LYS A 595 -41.83 -10.75 -17.75
N GLY A 596 -42.03 -10.53 -16.45
CA GLY A 596 -41.56 -11.37 -15.34
C GLY A 596 -40.16 -11.07 -14.78
N PRO A 597 -39.98 -11.20 -13.45
CA PRO A 597 -38.67 -11.04 -12.80
C PRO A 597 -37.67 -12.05 -13.36
N THR A 598 -36.43 -11.61 -13.55
CA THR A 598 -35.34 -12.49 -13.99
C THR A 598 -34.73 -13.15 -12.76
N THR A 599 -35.22 -14.33 -12.39
CA THR A 599 -34.55 -15.11 -11.35
C THR A 599 -33.27 -15.72 -11.91
N LEU A 600 -32.14 -15.29 -11.35
CA LEU A 600 -30.80 -15.75 -11.67
C LEU A 600 -30.47 -16.99 -10.85
N VAL A 601 -29.87 -18.00 -11.48
CA VAL A 601 -29.30 -19.17 -10.80
C VAL A 601 -27.79 -19.11 -10.99
N PHE A 602 -27.08 -18.61 -9.98
CA PHE A 602 -25.63 -18.45 -10.07
C PHE A 602 -24.91 -19.80 -10.11
N ALA A 603 -23.82 -19.86 -10.86
CA ALA A 603 -22.96 -21.04 -10.89
C ALA A 603 -22.35 -21.32 -9.51
N ALA A 604 -22.10 -22.59 -9.20
CA ALA A 604 -21.47 -23.00 -7.93
C ALA A 604 -20.00 -22.57 -7.80
N ALA A 605 -19.36 -22.15 -8.90
CA ALA A 605 -17.98 -21.68 -8.91
C ALA A 605 -17.87 -20.38 -9.72
N ASP A 606 -17.17 -19.41 -9.14
CA ASP A 606 -16.86 -18.10 -9.76
C ASP A 606 -18.08 -17.43 -10.42
N PRO A 607 -19.20 -17.24 -9.70
CA PRO A 607 -20.45 -16.73 -10.25
C PRO A 607 -20.31 -15.32 -10.82
N VAL A 608 -19.50 -14.47 -10.20
CA VAL A 608 -19.18 -13.12 -10.66
C VAL A 608 -17.68 -12.90 -10.53
N ARG A 609 -17.04 -12.41 -11.60
CA ARG A 609 -15.62 -12.04 -11.61
C ARG A 609 -15.41 -10.73 -12.36
N VAL A 610 -14.42 -9.98 -11.93
CA VAL A 610 -13.92 -8.79 -12.60
C VAL A 610 -12.53 -9.07 -13.14
N ARG A 611 -12.27 -8.63 -14.36
CA ARG A 611 -10.99 -8.67 -15.04
C ARG A 611 -10.62 -7.27 -15.53
N ILE A 612 -9.38 -6.86 -15.38
CA ILE A 612 -8.87 -5.58 -15.86
C ILE A 612 -7.81 -5.85 -16.93
N ALA A 613 -8.24 -5.76 -18.19
CA ALA A 613 -7.42 -6.10 -19.35
C ALA A 613 -7.82 -5.25 -20.56
N GLY A 614 -6.86 -4.99 -21.45
CA GLY A 614 -7.12 -4.29 -22.72
C GLY A 614 -7.70 -2.87 -22.55
N GLY A 615 -7.35 -2.16 -21.48
CA GLY A 615 -7.91 -0.83 -21.21
C GLY A 615 -9.33 -0.83 -20.65
N GLN A 616 -9.87 -2.00 -20.30
CA GLN A 616 -11.28 -2.18 -19.93
C GLN A 616 -11.42 -2.89 -18.58
N LEU A 617 -12.54 -2.64 -17.92
CA LEU A 617 -13.06 -3.49 -16.84
C LEU A 617 -14.02 -4.49 -17.47
N VAL A 618 -13.76 -5.77 -17.32
CA VAL A 618 -14.55 -6.86 -17.90
C VAL A 618 -15.25 -7.60 -16.76
N LEU A 619 -16.57 -7.44 -16.70
CA LEU A 619 -17.44 -8.18 -15.79
C LEU A 619 -17.80 -9.53 -16.42
N ILE A 620 -17.60 -10.61 -15.68
CA ILE A 620 -17.90 -11.98 -16.10
C ILE A 620 -18.93 -12.55 -15.13
N ILE A 621 -20.12 -12.84 -15.63
CA ILE A 621 -21.23 -13.41 -14.86
C ILE A 621 -21.46 -14.84 -15.33
N ARG A 622 -21.51 -15.80 -14.40
CA ARG A 622 -21.83 -17.21 -14.63
C ARG A 622 -23.17 -17.52 -13.96
N ALA A 623 -24.25 -17.46 -14.74
CA ALA A 623 -25.60 -17.68 -14.23
C ALA A 623 -26.52 -18.33 -15.26
N GLY A 624 -27.45 -19.15 -14.79
CA GLY A 624 -28.62 -19.61 -15.52
C GLY A 624 -29.83 -18.71 -15.25
N LEU A 625 -30.91 -18.91 -15.99
CA LEU A 625 -32.15 -18.16 -15.83
C LEU A 625 -33.31 -19.12 -15.61
N LYS A 626 -34.10 -18.89 -14.54
CA LYS A 626 -35.41 -19.53 -14.46
C LYS A 626 -36.37 -18.87 -15.44
N GLN A 627 -37.15 -19.68 -16.15
CA GLN A 627 -38.16 -19.17 -17.07
C GLN A 627 -39.56 -19.24 -16.45
N GLU A 628 -40.52 -18.54 -17.06
CA GLU A 628 -41.94 -18.61 -16.67
C GLU A 628 -42.46 -20.04 -16.75
N ALA A 629 -43.50 -20.35 -15.97
CA ALA A 629 -44.14 -21.66 -15.96
C ALA A 629 -44.49 -22.13 -17.39
N GLY A 630 -44.01 -23.31 -17.77
CA GLY A 630 -44.20 -23.91 -19.10
C GLY A 630 -43.04 -23.73 -20.10
N LYS A 631 -41.95 -23.03 -19.72
CA LYS A 631 -40.71 -22.95 -20.51
C LYS A 631 -39.54 -23.60 -19.78
N ASP A 632 -38.60 -24.18 -20.54
CA ASP A 632 -37.39 -24.79 -19.98
C ASP A 632 -36.43 -23.74 -19.42
N ASP A 633 -35.93 -23.97 -18.22
CA ASP A 633 -34.86 -23.16 -17.64
C ASP A 633 -33.62 -23.09 -18.54
N ILE A 634 -32.97 -21.93 -18.52
CA ILE A 634 -31.72 -21.74 -19.24
C ILE A 634 -30.58 -22.16 -18.31
N PRO A 635 -29.78 -23.17 -18.69
CA PRO A 635 -28.63 -23.58 -17.88
C PRO A 635 -27.58 -22.48 -17.82
N ALA A 636 -26.65 -22.59 -16.87
CA ALA A 636 -25.62 -21.58 -16.65
C ALA A 636 -24.88 -21.19 -17.94
N GLN A 637 -24.84 -19.88 -18.19
CA GLN A 637 -24.11 -19.24 -19.28
C GLN A 637 -22.98 -18.40 -18.71
N VAL A 638 -21.91 -18.21 -19.48
CA VAL A 638 -20.87 -17.21 -19.22
C VAL A 638 -21.20 -15.97 -20.01
N VAL A 639 -21.41 -14.86 -19.29
CA VAL A 639 -21.78 -13.56 -19.84
C VAL A 639 -20.62 -12.62 -19.58
N THR A 640 -19.97 -12.15 -20.64
CA THR A 640 -18.81 -11.27 -20.58
C THR A 640 -19.21 -9.89 -21.04
N VAL A 641 -19.05 -8.92 -20.15
CA VAL A 641 -19.48 -7.52 -20.31
C VAL A 641 -18.27 -6.61 -20.14
N PRO A 642 -17.62 -6.18 -21.24
CA PRO A 642 -16.55 -5.19 -21.17
C PRO A 642 -17.12 -3.79 -20.94
N PHE A 643 -16.43 -3.00 -20.12
CA PHE A 643 -16.69 -1.60 -19.87
C PHE A 643 -15.43 -0.77 -20.13
N ALA A 644 -15.54 0.21 -21.01
CA ALA A 644 -14.52 1.23 -21.22
C ALA A 644 -14.69 2.34 -20.18
N LEU A 645 -13.61 2.67 -19.48
CA LEU A 645 -13.59 3.76 -18.50
C LEU A 645 -12.91 4.99 -19.10
N GLY A 646 -13.42 6.17 -18.78
CA GLY A 646 -12.83 7.43 -19.21
C GLY A 646 -13.39 8.62 -18.46
N VAL A 647 -12.77 9.77 -18.69
CA VAL A 647 -13.29 11.08 -18.26
C VAL A 647 -13.71 11.82 -19.53
N GLN A 648 -14.96 12.25 -19.60
CA GLN A 648 -15.52 13.00 -20.72
C GLN A 648 -16.30 14.20 -20.18
N GLY A 649 -15.83 15.42 -20.49
CA GLY A 649 -16.40 16.64 -19.92
C GLY A 649 -16.39 16.58 -18.39
N ASP A 650 -17.57 16.75 -17.78
CA ASP A 650 -17.75 16.71 -16.32
C ASP A 650 -18.14 15.34 -15.75
N ASN A 651 -18.02 14.28 -16.56
CA ASN A 651 -18.40 12.94 -16.13
C ASN A 651 -17.23 11.95 -16.21
N VAL A 652 -17.19 11.05 -15.23
CA VAL A 652 -16.56 9.73 -15.39
C VAL A 652 -17.55 8.84 -16.12
N THR A 653 -17.12 8.29 -17.26
CA THR A 653 -17.96 7.45 -18.11
C THR A 653 -17.57 5.99 -17.98
N LEU A 654 -18.56 5.13 -17.83
CA LEU A 654 -18.45 3.68 -17.91
C LEU A 654 -19.32 3.21 -19.08
N VAL A 655 -18.68 3.03 -20.24
CA VAL A 655 -19.38 2.70 -21.49
C VAL A 655 -19.32 1.20 -21.73
N ARG A 656 -20.47 0.55 -21.85
CA ARG A 656 -20.57 -0.89 -22.07
C ARG A 656 -20.25 -1.23 -23.53
N GLY A 657 -19.32 -2.16 -23.72
CA GLY A 657 -19.02 -2.74 -25.02
C GLY A 657 -19.97 -3.88 -25.42
N SER A 658 -19.54 -4.66 -26.41
CA SER A 658 -20.31 -5.79 -26.94
C SER A 658 -20.37 -6.95 -25.96
N VAL A 659 -21.58 -7.33 -25.54
CA VAL A 659 -21.79 -8.43 -24.60
C VAL A 659 -21.69 -9.78 -25.31
N LYS A 660 -20.80 -10.63 -24.80
CA LYS A 660 -20.63 -12.01 -25.26
C LYS A 660 -21.35 -12.95 -24.31
N VAL A 661 -22.06 -13.94 -24.87
CA VAL A 661 -22.74 -14.98 -24.09
C VAL A 661 -22.38 -16.34 -24.67
N SER A 662 -21.81 -17.20 -23.84
CA SER A 662 -21.42 -18.57 -24.20
C SER A 662 -21.93 -19.56 -23.17
N ALA A 663 -22.05 -20.83 -23.56
CA ALA A 663 -22.41 -21.88 -22.62
C ALA A 663 -21.23 -22.22 -21.70
N VAL A 664 -21.50 -22.50 -20.43
CA VAL A 664 -20.47 -23.00 -19.49
C VAL A 664 -19.94 -24.37 -19.92
N SER A 665 -20.76 -25.18 -20.58
CA SER A 665 -20.39 -26.50 -21.12
C SER A 665 -20.80 -26.64 -22.58
N ARG A 666 -20.17 -27.56 -23.31
CA ARG A 666 -20.43 -27.78 -24.74
C ARG A 666 -21.93 -28.06 -24.96
N PRO A 667 -22.65 -27.20 -25.71
CA PRO A 667 -24.09 -27.35 -25.87
C PRO A 667 -24.41 -28.54 -26.78
N LYS A 668 -25.43 -29.33 -26.41
CA LYS A 668 -25.93 -30.44 -27.25
C LYS A 668 -26.51 -29.96 -28.59
N SER A 669 -26.95 -28.70 -28.67
CA SER A 669 -27.47 -28.08 -29.90
C SER A 669 -26.98 -26.64 -30.02
N ARG A 670 -26.31 -26.31 -31.14
CA ARG A 670 -25.85 -24.95 -31.46
C ARG A 670 -27.01 -23.97 -31.65
N ALA A 671 -28.09 -24.41 -32.33
CA ALA A 671 -29.28 -23.58 -32.54
C ALA A 671 -29.96 -23.19 -31.23
N LYS A 672 -30.17 -24.17 -30.33
CA LYS A 672 -30.73 -23.88 -28.98
C LYS A 672 -29.83 -22.95 -28.18
N GLN A 673 -28.50 -23.08 -28.33
CA GLN A 673 -27.55 -22.18 -27.67
C GLN A 673 -27.66 -20.74 -28.16
N ILE A 674 -27.83 -20.51 -29.46
CA ILE A 674 -28.00 -19.16 -30.03
C ILE A 674 -29.25 -18.49 -29.46
N VAL A 675 -30.37 -19.22 -29.38
CA VAL A 675 -31.62 -18.73 -28.79
C VAL A 675 -31.44 -18.39 -27.31
N ARG A 676 -30.84 -19.29 -26.53
CA ARG A 676 -30.54 -19.08 -25.10
C ARG A 676 -29.65 -17.86 -24.90
N ALA A 677 -28.58 -17.73 -25.69
CA ALA A 677 -27.68 -16.59 -25.65
C ALA A 677 -28.40 -15.27 -25.95
N GLY A 678 -29.36 -15.26 -26.89
CA GLY A 678 -30.20 -14.10 -27.19
C GLY A 678 -31.09 -13.69 -26.01
N VAL A 679 -31.76 -14.65 -25.36
CA VAL A 679 -32.61 -14.38 -24.18
C VAL A 679 -31.77 -13.86 -23.01
N VAL A 680 -30.64 -14.53 -22.71
CA VAL A 680 -29.75 -14.15 -21.62
C VAL A 680 -29.14 -12.79 -21.85
N ARG A 681 -28.68 -12.50 -23.07
CA ARG A 681 -28.19 -11.17 -23.45
C ARG A 681 -29.27 -10.13 -23.19
N LYS A 682 -30.48 -10.29 -23.75
CA LYS A 682 -31.58 -9.32 -23.59
C LYS A 682 -31.92 -9.05 -22.12
N LYS A 683 -31.97 -10.09 -21.28
CA LYS A 683 -32.33 -9.96 -19.86
C LYS A 683 -31.20 -9.34 -19.02
N LEU A 684 -29.96 -9.84 -19.12
CA LEU A 684 -28.85 -9.35 -18.30
C LEU A 684 -28.30 -7.99 -18.74
N THR A 685 -28.39 -7.62 -20.01
CA THR A 685 -27.94 -6.30 -20.44
C THR A 685 -28.90 -5.17 -20.08
N ARG A 686 -30.10 -5.49 -19.57
CA ARG A 686 -31.10 -4.50 -19.18
C ARG A 686 -30.63 -3.63 -18.02
N GLY A 687 -30.08 -4.26 -16.96
CA GLY A 687 -29.54 -3.55 -15.79
C GLY A 687 -28.11 -3.03 -15.99
N LEU A 688 -27.38 -3.60 -16.95
CA LEU A 688 -25.99 -3.24 -17.27
C LEU A 688 -25.95 -2.18 -18.39
N LYS A 689 -26.47 -0.98 -18.13
CA LYS A 689 -26.42 0.15 -19.06
C LYS A 689 -25.11 0.94 -18.94
N ASP A 690 -24.87 1.83 -19.90
CA ASP A 690 -23.83 2.84 -19.77
C ASP A 690 -24.11 3.70 -18.52
N ARG A 691 -23.04 4.10 -17.83
CA ARG A 691 -23.14 4.95 -16.64
C ARG A 691 -22.28 6.18 -16.81
N THR A 692 -22.80 7.29 -16.35
CA THR A 692 -22.10 8.56 -16.20
C THR A 692 -22.18 8.95 -14.74
N LEU A 693 -21.03 9.23 -14.13
CA LEU A 693 -20.92 9.70 -12.76
C LEU A 693 -20.31 11.10 -12.80
N ASP A 694 -20.81 12.02 -11.97
CA ASP A 694 -20.15 13.32 -11.81
C ASP A 694 -18.69 13.08 -11.38
N ARG A 695 -17.75 13.70 -12.09
CA ARG A 695 -16.33 13.58 -11.77
C ARG A 695 -15.95 14.44 -10.57
N HIS A 696 -16.77 15.42 -10.19
CA HIS A 696 -16.55 16.34 -9.10
C HIS A 696 -17.10 15.79 -7.79
N MET A 697 -16.31 15.91 -6.73
CA MET A 697 -16.71 15.55 -5.38
C MET A 697 -16.22 16.57 -4.38
N SER A 698 -17.00 16.75 -3.32
CA SER A 698 -16.66 17.65 -2.23
C SER A 698 -16.36 16.82 -0.99
N VAL A 699 -15.16 16.99 -0.43
CA VAL A 699 -14.78 16.40 0.84
C VAL A 699 -15.05 17.42 1.93
N SER A 700 -16.07 17.15 2.75
CA SER A 700 -16.46 18.01 3.87
C SER A 700 -15.36 18.13 4.90
N ARG A 701 -15.30 19.30 5.55
CA ARG A 701 -14.34 19.63 6.60
C ARG A 701 -15.06 20.26 7.78
N GLU A 702 -14.62 19.95 8.99
CA GLU A 702 -15.14 20.60 10.20
C GLU A 702 -14.67 22.06 10.22
N ASP A 703 -15.63 22.98 10.37
CA ASP A 703 -15.41 24.43 10.46
C ASP A 703 -14.63 25.07 9.27
N ALA A 704 -14.68 24.47 8.08
CA ALA A 704 -14.06 25.01 6.88
C ALA A 704 -14.79 24.63 5.60
N ASP A 705 -14.54 25.38 4.52
CA ASP A 705 -15.06 25.07 3.20
C ASP A 705 -14.60 23.69 2.73
N PRO A 706 -15.49 22.93 2.05
CA PRO A 706 -15.16 21.61 1.56
C PRO A 706 -14.05 21.66 0.50
N VAL A 707 -13.19 20.64 0.49
CA VAL A 707 -12.18 20.48 -0.56
C VAL A 707 -12.85 19.86 -1.77
N LYS A 708 -12.85 20.59 -2.89
CA LYS A 708 -13.31 20.09 -4.18
C LYS A 708 -12.21 19.26 -4.82
N LEU A 709 -12.54 18.05 -5.23
CA LEU A 709 -11.68 17.14 -5.99
C LEU A 709 -12.39 16.75 -7.27
N SER A 710 -11.63 16.58 -8.34
CA SER A 710 -12.15 16.10 -9.61
C SER A 710 -11.39 14.85 -10.04
N VAL A 711 -12.09 13.84 -10.54
CA VAL A 711 -11.42 12.74 -11.24
C VAL A 711 -10.86 13.28 -12.55
N THR A 712 -9.53 13.32 -12.67
CA THR A 712 -8.84 13.83 -13.87
C THR A 712 -8.35 12.71 -14.78
N ARG A 713 -8.16 11.51 -14.24
CA ARG A 713 -7.67 10.35 -15.00
C ARG A 713 -8.19 9.04 -14.42
N VAL A 714 -8.60 8.13 -15.31
CA VAL A 714 -8.94 6.74 -15.01
C VAL A 714 -8.20 5.83 -15.98
N GLU A 715 -7.48 4.83 -15.47
CA GLU A 715 -6.75 3.88 -16.31
C GLU A 715 -6.89 2.44 -15.80
N ALA A 716 -7.20 1.54 -16.74
CA ALA A 716 -7.30 0.10 -16.54
C ALA A 716 -6.14 -0.59 -17.27
N VAL A 717 -5.11 -1.03 -16.55
CA VAL A 717 -3.90 -1.63 -17.15
C VAL A 717 -3.33 -2.72 -16.25
N ASP A 718 -3.03 -3.88 -16.81
CA ASP A 718 -2.35 -5.00 -16.14
C ASP A 718 -2.98 -5.40 -14.78
N GLY A 719 -4.30 -5.62 -14.77
CA GLY A 719 -5.02 -5.97 -13.54
C GLY A 719 -5.33 -4.79 -12.61
N TRP A 720 -4.80 -3.59 -12.88
CA TRP A 720 -4.98 -2.40 -12.03
C TRP A 720 -5.95 -1.38 -12.62
N LEU A 721 -6.92 -0.97 -11.79
CA LEU A 721 -7.71 0.25 -11.99
C LEU A 721 -7.06 1.37 -11.18
N SER A 722 -6.64 2.42 -11.87
CA SER A 722 -6.01 3.60 -11.25
C SER A 722 -6.86 4.83 -11.48
N VAL A 723 -7.16 5.57 -10.42
CA VAL A 723 -7.99 6.78 -10.44
C VAL A 723 -7.19 7.92 -9.82
N VAL A 724 -7.13 9.06 -10.51
CA VAL A 724 -6.45 10.28 -10.04
C VAL A 724 -7.49 11.34 -9.73
N PHE A 725 -7.41 11.91 -8.52
CA PHE A 725 -8.28 12.98 -8.02
C PHE A 725 -7.44 14.24 -7.77
N GLU A 726 -7.77 15.37 -8.37
CA GLU A 726 -7.00 16.63 -8.24
C GLU A 726 -7.86 17.84 -7.87
#